data_AF-A0A3D5AYH7-F1
#
_entry.id   AF-A0A3D5AYH7-F1
#
_cell.length_a   1.000
_cell.length_b   1.000
_cell.length_c   1.000
_cell.angle_alpha   90.00
_cell.angle_beta   90.00
_cell.angle_gamma   90.00
#
_symmetry.space_group_name_H-M   'P 1'
#
loop_
_entity.id
_entity.type
_entity.pdbx_description
1 polymer ?
#
loop_
_entity_poly.entity_id
_entity_poly.type
_entity_poly.pdbx_seq_one_letter_code
_entity_poly.pdbx_strand_id
1 'polypeptide(L)'
;MKLKRWGVSSEFGDLNTVLMHRPGPELRVVTESNLREFNFDEPVDVNQFCHDYDLMVERFTDHGVNVLFLTDVLADDADALNYISRRPNMTYTRDLARVFRNGAVLMSPHLRGRWGDQKMLGRALKNLGIPLHGEIKCPAFLEGGGVTMIGDDTVVASICDRANQSGTAALREFVLGSEARYFLDVPLPFGHVHIDGLFMMLDEKLAICHPETLEVFPCALYEANNNVPRYLLFTEFLEERDIEIIPITTEEMRRGDLNVVVTRRGCKAVGFSNAVRLADEMAKRGWELATFPADTLFKGNGGAHFMTCPVFVVSSSMILKSELGMPVITAIVVGNVIGSGIFFTPGELARVASTEWQVYFIWTLCGLVTLFGALTLAELATLIPRAGVFYHTLNEAYGSFAGFLQGWIQILISGPGSVAGIAILFGELASQVFGTEGSQARVIWGIAAVIFFVLVNLRGVTWGGRTQIVLTAAKILGIAILIAAGLFFAVPASDAAVPSENSAGLDLTGLLRFAGLGVAIVFFTYDGWIDATHIAGEVRNPDRTFPRAMGLGVVTITIIYLLVNLAFLRVVPLHDMQANPGAVASIVASAAFGDIGATAINVLMWISIFGALGGLIMTLPRLCYATASDYVERTAGTGIGAAFRGIAYVSPKSSVPAGATIFVGVAAIAALLFFGSFSRIVSFVLVPLQALSMLMISTIFILRPRLATPRTFRTPGYPWIPLIYIVVVGALLVSAVVYNPLDTLLGLSLALTAVPIHIYLSKLGR
;
A
#
# COMPACT_ATOMS: atom_id res chain seq x y z
N MET A 1 -0.86 -19.70 -10.18
CA MET A 1 -0.62 -19.45 -8.74
C MET A 1 0.90 -19.46 -8.55
N LYS A 2 1.58 -18.31 -8.60
CA LYS A 2 3.00 -18.25 -8.21
C LYS A 2 3.04 -18.00 -6.70
N LEU A 3 3.67 -18.90 -5.95
CA LEU A 3 3.93 -18.75 -4.51
C LEU A 3 4.56 -17.36 -4.28
N LYS A 4 4.02 -16.58 -3.33
CA LYS A 4 4.64 -15.33 -2.87
C LYS A 4 6.06 -15.68 -2.41
N ARG A 5 7.07 -15.06 -3.01
CA ARG A 5 8.48 -15.21 -2.62
C ARG A 5 8.85 -14.04 -1.72
N TRP A 6 9.54 -14.29 -0.61
CA TRP A 6 9.93 -13.25 0.35
C TRP A 6 11.44 -13.04 0.44
N GLY A 7 12.22 -13.99 -0.07
CA GLY A 7 13.67 -13.95 -0.14
C GLY A 7 14.20 -14.74 -1.33
N VAL A 8 15.40 -15.28 -1.18
CA VAL A 8 16.12 -15.98 -2.25
C VAL A 8 15.76 -17.46 -2.31
N SER A 9 15.89 -18.04 -3.49
CA SER A 9 15.81 -19.50 -3.68
C SER A 9 17.06 -20.11 -4.29
N SER A 10 18.12 -19.30 -4.45
CA SER A 10 19.46 -19.69 -4.87
C SER A 10 20.41 -18.53 -4.55
N GLU A 11 21.72 -18.79 -4.49
CA GLU A 11 22.74 -17.75 -4.24
C GLU A 11 23.28 -17.11 -5.53
N PHE A 12 22.89 -17.62 -6.71
CA PHE A 12 23.37 -17.16 -8.02
C PHE A 12 22.29 -16.51 -8.91
N GLY A 13 21.10 -16.25 -8.36
CA GLY A 13 20.01 -15.59 -9.07
C GLY A 13 20.21 -14.07 -9.22
N ASP A 14 19.31 -13.41 -9.96
CA ASP A 14 19.30 -11.94 -10.01
C ASP A 14 18.97 -11.34 -8.65
N LEU A 15 19.87 -10.52 -8.14
CA LEU A 15 19.70 -9.83 -6.86
C LEU A 15 18.92 -8.54 -7.09
N ASN A 16 17.69 -8.48 -6.62
CA ASN A 16 16.83 -7.31 -6.80
C ASN A 16 16.84 -6.36 -5.60
N THR A 17 16.84 -6.90 -4.38
CA THR A 17 16.76 -6.09 -3.17
C THR A 17 17.55 -6.72 -2.03
N VAL A 18 18.22 -5.88 -1.25
CA VAL A 18 18.97 -6.27 -0.05
C VAL A 18 18.58 -5.37 1.11
N LEU A 19 18.53 -5.95 2.31
CA LEU A 19 18.44 -5.24 3.57
C LEU A 19 19.86 -5.13 4.16
N MET A 20 20.33 -3.91 4.35
CA MET A 20 21.67 -3.60 4.83
C MET A 20 21.61 -2.57 5.96
N HIS A 21 22.64 -2.46 6.80
CA HIS A 21 22.74 -1.41 7.81
C HIS A 21 23.98 -0.59 7.55
N ARG A 22 23.82 0.71 7.32
CA ARG A 22 24.96 1.60 7.11
C ARG A 22 25.68 1.80 8.45
N PRO A 23 26.96 1.44 8.57
CA PRO A 23 27.73 1.64 9.79
C PRO A 23 27.89 3.12 10.11
N GLY A 24 28.12 3.42 11.38
CA GLY A 24 28.23 4.78 11.88
C GLY A 24 29.02 4.91 13.19
N PRO A 25 28.69 5.91 14.03
CA PRO A 25 29.39 6.18 15.28
C PRO A 25 29.45 5.00 16.26
N GLU A 26 28.55 4.02 16.14
CA GLU A 26 28.53 2.79 16.94
C GLU A 26 29.82 1.97 16.83
N LEU A 27 30.58 2.12 15.73
CA LEU A 27 31.89 1.48 15.57
C LEU A 27 32.91 1.92 16.64
N ARG A 28 32.75 3.12 17.22
CA ARG A 28 33.63 3.63 18.28
C ARG A 28 33.49 2.90 19.61
N VAL A 29 32.48 2.02 19.74
CA VAL A 29 32.32 1.14 20.91
C VAL A 29 33.43 0.07 20.93
N VAL A 30 34.02 -0.24 19.77
CA VAL A 30 35.13 -1.18 19.65
C VAL A 30 36.43 -0.50 20.08
N THR A 31 37.11 -1.13 21.03
CA THR A 31 38.37 -0.69 21.64
C THR A 31 39.33 -1.88 21.69
N GLU A 32 40.61 -1.62 21.94
CA GLU A 32 41.60 -2.70 22.10
C GLU A 32 41.22 -3.72 23.19
N SER A 33 40.51 -3.27 24.23
CA SER A 33 40.12 -4.12 25.35
C SER A 33 38.94 -5.06 25.05
N ASN A 34 38.12 -4.76 24.04
CA ASN A 34 36.86 -5.48 23.78
C ASN A 34 36.70 -5.93 22.32
N LEU A 35 37.71 -5.79 21.45
CA LEU A 35 37.65 -6.20 20.04
C LEU A 35 37.20 -7.65 19.84
N ARG A 36 37.55 -8.56 20.78
CA ARG A 36 37.15 -9.98 20.71
C ARG A 36 35.65 -10.20 20.93
N GLU A 37 34.98 -9.33 21.67
CA GLU A 37 33.53 -9.42 21.91
C GLU A 37 32.71 -9.13 20.64
N PHE A 38 33.29 -8.33 19.73
CA PHE A 38 32.66 -7.88 18.48
C PHE A 38 33.32 -8.48 17.22
N ASN A 39 34.36 -9.30 17.37
CA ASN A 39 35.11 -9.92 16.27
C ASN A 39 35.74 -8.90 15.31
N PHE A 40 36.46 -7.93 15.86
CA PHE A 40 37.31 -7.01 15.12
C PHE A 40 38.78 -7.40 15.32
N ASP A 41 39.60 -7.26 14.29
CA ASP A 41 41.04 -7.49 14.39
C ASP A 41 41.73 -6.32 15.10
N GLU A 42 41.24 -5.11 14.85
CA GLU A 42 41.66 -3.87 15.51
C GLU A 42 40.51 -2.84 15.50
N PRO A 43 40.56 -1.79 16.36
CA PRO A 43 39.66 -0.65 16.24
C PRO A 43 39.81 0.03 14.88
N VAL A 44 38.71 0.12 14.12
CA VAL A 44 38.72 0.65 12.74
C VAL A 44 38.60 2.17 12.71
N ASP A 45 39.18 2.80 11.67
CA ASP A 45 38.83 4.17 11.32
C ASP A 45 37.39 4.20 10.80
N VAL A 46 36.50 4.81 11.57
CA VAL A 46 35.06 4.86 11.28
C VAL A 46 34.77 5.54 9.94
N ASN A 47 35.50 6.59 9.58
CA ASN A 47 35.25 7.33 8.35
C ASN A 47 35.69 6.50 7.15
N GLN A 48 36.87 5.86 7.22
CA GLN A 48 37.34 4.98 6.16
C GLN A 48 36.46 3.75 6.01
N PHE A 49 36.02 3.14 7.12
CA PHE A 49 35.08 2.02 7.09
C PHE A 49 33.75 2.39 6.42
N CYS A 50 33.19 3.55 6.75
CA CYS A 50 31.99 4.07 6.10
C CYS A 50 32.23 4.36 4.60
N HIS A 51 33.40 4.86 4.24
CA HIS A 51 33.76 5.13 2.85
C HIS A 51 33.84 3.85 2.01
N ASP A 52 34.57 2.85 2.49
CA ASP A 52 34.67 1.52 1.85
C ASP A 52 33.26 0.89 1.69
N TYR A 53 32.43 1.02 2.73
CA TYR A 53 31.04 0.55 2.71
C TYR A 53 30.17 1.30 1.66
N ASP A 54 30.28 2.62 1.58
CA ASP A 54 29.49 3.42 0.64
C ASP A 54 29.89 3.09 -0.82
N LEU A 55 31.17 2.85 -1.09
CA LEU A 55 31.65 2.37 -2.41
C LEU A 55 31.11 0.98 -2.74
N MET A 56 31.03 0.08 -1.76
CA MET A 56 30.41 -1.22 -1.94
C MET A 56 28.92 -1.09 -2.30
N VAL A 57 28.18 -0.22 -1.59
CA VAL A 57 26.76 0.08 -1.88
C VAL A 57 26.60 0.65 -3.28
N GLU A 58 27.51 1.54 -3.72
CA GLU A 58 27.53 2.09 -5.08
C GLU A 58 27.57 0.97 -6.14
N ARG A 59 28.46 -0.04 -5.97
CA ARG A 59 28.53 -1.20 -6.88
C ARG A 59 27.23 -2.00 -6.96
N PHE A 60 26.54 -2.17 -5.84
CA PHE A 60 25.22 -2.79 -5.84
C PHE A 60 24.20 -1.94 -6.61
N THR A 61 24.16 -0.64 -6.37
CA THR A 61 23.21 0.26 -7.05
C THR A 61 23.48 0.40 -8.54
N ASP A 62 24.76 0.40 -8.97
CA ASP A 62 25.17 0.39 -10.39
C ASP A 62 24.64 -0.84 -11.12
N HIS A 63 24.57 -1.98 -10.43
CA HIS A 63 24.00 -3.22 -10.96
C HIS A 63 22.46 -3.25 -10.90
N GLY A 64 21.82 -2.19 -10.41
CA GLY A 64 20.38 -2.05 -10.28
C GLY A 64 19.79 -2.80 -9.08
N VAL A 65 20.58 -3.08 -8.05
CA VAL A 65 20.11 -3.66 -6.78
C VAL A 65 19.54 -2.55 -5.91
N ASN A 66 18.31 -2.74 -5.42
CA ASN A 66 17.68 -1.82 -4.47
C ASN A 66 18.19 -2.09 -3.05
N VAL A 67 18.87 -1.12 -2.45
CA VAL A 67 19.39 -1.22 -1.08
C VAL A 67 18.42 -0.58 -0.10
N LEU A 68 17.87 -1.39 0.79
CA LEU A 68 17.04 -0.93 1.91
C LEU A 68 17.92 -0.80 3.15
N PHE A 69 18.00 0.39 3.73
CA PHE A 69 18.72 0.56 4.99
C PHE A 69 17.86 0.18 6.18
N LEU A 70 18.45 -0.56 7.11
CA LEU A 70 17.80 -1.06 8.32
C LEU A 70 17.21 0.08 9.16
N THR A 71 17.94 1.19 9.26
CA THR A 71 17.49 2.40 9.96
C THR A 71 16.29 3.06 9.29
N ASP A 72 16.18 2.96 7.97
CA ASP A 72 15.04 3.51 7.23
C ASP A 72 13.80 2.63 7.42
N VAL A 73 13.98 1.31 7.37
CA VAL A 73 12.92 0.33 7.64
C VAL A 73 12.42 0.40 9.09
N LEU A 74 13.30 0.81 10.02
CA LEU A 74 13.00 0.97 11.44
C LEU A 74 12.87 2.43 11.88
N ALA A 75 12.64 3.37 10.95
CA ALA A 75 12.61 4.80 11.25
C ALA A 75 11.60 5.17 12.35
N ASP A 76 10.50 4.42 12.45
CA ASP A 76 9.44 4.61 13.45
C ASP A 76 9.68 3.84 14.78
N ASP A 77 10.74 3.02 14.90
CA ASP A 77 11.07 2.24 16.08
C ASP A 77 12.26 2.86 16.84
N ALA A 78 11.97 3.88 17.66
CA ALA A 78 12.98 4.59 18.44
C ALA A 78 13.78 3.68 19.39
N ASP A 79 13.16 2.62 19.91
CA ASP A 79 13.83 1.63 20.76
C ASP A 79 14.87 0.84 19.95
N ALA A 80 14.49 0.37 18.75
CA ALA A 80 15.42 -0.32 17.87
C ALA A 80 16.55 0.59 17.39
N LEU A 81 16.26 1.83 17.00
CA LEU A 81 17.30 2.79 16.58
C LEU A 81 18.28 3.10 17.72
N ASN A 82 17.78 3.30 18.94
CA ASN A 82 18.61 3.51 20.12
C ASN A 82 19.47 2.27 20.45
N TYR A 83 18.94 1.06 20.24
CA TYR A 83 19.71 -0.17 20.35
C TYR A 83 20.81 -0.22 19.29
N ILE A 84 20.47 -0.07 18.01
CA ILE A 84 21.39 -0.13 16.85
C ILE A 84 22.54 0.87 17.01
N SER A 85 22.27 2.08 17.52
CA SER A 85 23.29 3.13 17.73
C SER A 85 24.44 2.77 18.68
N ARG A 86 24.38 1.62 19.36
CA ARG A 86 25.41 1.11 20.27
C ARG A 86 25.95 -0.26 19.86
N ARG A 87 25.63 -0.73 18.64
CA ARG A 87 25.87 -2.12 18.22
C ARG A 87 26.69 -2.17 16.92
N PRO A 88 28.03 -2.28 17.02
CA PRO A 88 28.91 -2.18 15.86
C PRO A 88 28.68 -3.29 14.81
N ASN A 89 28.23 -4.47 15.23
CA ASN A 89 27.99 -5.60 14.33
C ASN A 89 26.64 -5.59 13.61
N MET A 90 25.80 -4.55 13.78
CA MET A 90 24.53 -4.46 13.05
C MET A 90 24.71 -4.39 11.53
N THR A 91 25.89 -3.97 11.06
CA THR A 91 26.25 -3.94 9.63
C THR A 91 26.23 -5.32 8.95
N TYR A 92 26.40 -6.41 9.71
CA TYR A 92 26.44 -7.79 9.19
C TYR A 92 25.03 -8.39 9.17
N THR A 93 24.15 -7.83 8.34
CA THR A 93 22.72 -8.18 8.34
C THR A 93 22.46 -9.62 7.91
N ARG A 94 23.31 -10.22 7.05
CA ARG A 94 23.14 -11.62 6.63
C ARG A 94 23.29 -12.58 7.80
N ASP A 95 24.19 -12.29 8.74
CA ASP A 95 24.46 -13.17 9.88
C ASP A 95 23.26 -13.32 10.82
N LEU A 96 22.38 -12.31 10.83
CA LEU A 96 21.30 -12.18 11.80
C LEU A 96 20.00 -12.87 11.34
N ALA A 97 19.82 -13.07 10.04
CA ALA A 97 18.67 -13.80 9.49
C ALA A 97 18.97 -14.33 8.08
N ARG A 98 18.36 -15.46 7.73
CA ARG A 98 18.25 -15.90 6.33
C ARG A 98 16.81 -15.85 5.88
N VAL A 99 16.59 -15.25 4.71
CA VAL A 99 15.26 -15.09 4.10
C VAL A 99 15.17 -16.03 2.90
N PHE A 100 14.38 -17.08 3.06
CA PHE A 100 14.12 -18.09 2.04
C PHE A 100 12.89 -17.73 1.21
N ARG A 101 12.42 -18.67 0.39
CA ARG A 101 11.29 -18.45 -0.51
C ARG A 101 10.02 -18.15 0.26
N ASN A 102 9.68 -18.91 1.30
CA ASN A 102 8.39 -18.76 1.99
C ASN A 102 8.45 -17.89 3.24
N GLY A 103 9.64 -17.46 3.70
CA GLY A 103 9.81 -16.66 4.90
C GLY A 103 11.23 -16.63 5.43
N ALA A 104 11.43 -16.01 6.59
CA ALA A 104 12.73 -15.83 7.21
C ALA A 104 12.92 -16.68 8.48
N VAL A 105 14.15 -17.12 8.71
CA VAL A 105 14.58 -17.71 9.97
C VAL A 105 15.56 -16.74 10.63
N LEU A 106 15.28 -16.35 11.88
CA LEU A 106 16.21 -15.55 12.66
C LEU A 106 17.34 -16.44 13.18
N MET A 107 18.56 -15.99 12.95
CA MET A 107 19.79 -16.66 13.35
C MET A 107 20.10 -16.40 14.82
N SER A 108 21.03 -17.17 15.38
CA SER A 108 21.45 -17.05 16.78
C SER A 108 22.96 -16.81 16.82
N PRO A 109 23.40 -15.55 16.98
CA PRO A 109 24.82 -15.21 17.01
C PRO A 109 25.55 -15.88 18.16
N HIS A 110 26.75 -16.39 17.90
CA HIS A 110 27.58 -17.02 18.93
C HIS A 110 28.13 -15.96 19.90
N LEU A 111 28.62 -14.84 19.35
CA LEU A 111 29.29 -13.80 20.10
C LEU A 111 28.35 -13.07 21.05
N ARG A 112 28.77 -12.94 22.31
CA ARG A 112 28.02 -12.23 23.35
C ARG A 112 27.75 -10.78 22.98
N GLY A 113 28.71 -10.10 22.35
CA GLY A 113 28.56 -8.73 21.85
C GLY A 113 27.45 -8.56 20.81
N ARG A 114 26.98 -9.65 20.20
CA ARG A 114 25.94 -9.67 19.15
C ARG A 114 24.60 -10.21 19.64
N TRP A 115 24.51 -10.70 20.87
CA TRP A 115 23.25 -11.25 21.40
C TRP A 115 22.14 -10.20 21.40
N GLY A 116 21.05 -10.51 20.70
CA GLY A 116 19.89 -9.64 20.56
C GLY A 116 19.82 -8.88 19.23
N ASP A 117 20.90 -8.84 18.45
CA ASP A 117 20.94 -8.12 17.16
C ASP A 117 19.93 -8.68 16.16
N GLN A 118 19.75 -10.01 16.16
CA GLN A 118 18.76 -10.68 15.32
C GLN A 118 17.32 -10.20 15.58
N LYS A 119 17.04 -9.68 16.78
CA LYS A 119 15.71 -9.15 17.13
C LYS A 119 15.43 -7.86 16.38
N MET A 120 16.45 -7.02 16.17
CA MET A 120 16.28 -5.78 15.40
C MET A 120 16.00 -6.09 13.94
N LEU A 121 16.74 -7.05 13.37
CA LEU A 121 16.47 -7.51 12.00
C LEU A 121 15.09 -8.16 11.89
N GLY A 122 14.66 -8.95 12.88
CA GLY A 122 13.32 -9.52 12.93
C GLY A 122 12.20 -8.46 12.97
N ARG A 123 12.40 -7.34 13.68
CA ARG A 123 11.48 -6.20 13.63
C ARG A 123 11.43 -5.59 12.22
N ALA A 124 12.57 -5.43 11.57
CA ALA A 124 12.65 -4.88 10.22
C ALA A 124 11.98 -5.80 9.18
N LEU A 125 12.25 -7.10 9.22
CA LEU A 125 11.62 -8.10 8.35
C LEU A 125 10.09 -8.07 8.52
N LYS A 126 9.61 -7.91 9.75
CA LYS A 126 8.18 -7.76 10.02
C LYS A 126 7.61 -6.47 9.42
N ASN A 127 8.32 -5.34 9.50
CA ASN A 127 7.92 -4.09 8.84
C ASN A 127 7.88 -4.23 7.32
N LEU A 128 8.75 -5.06 6.74
CA LEU A 128 8.75 -5.42 5.32
C LEU A 128 7.66 -6.46 4.96
N GLY A 129 6.86 -6.92 5.92
CA GLY A 129 5.80 -7.90 5.70
C GLY A 129 6.30 -9.33 5.47
N ILE A 130 7.58 -9.60 5.73
CA ILE A 130 8.20 -10.92 5.57
C ILE A 130 7.82 -11.81 6.77
N PRO A 131 7.20 -12.97 6.55
CA PRO A 131 6.83 -13.88 7.63
C PRO A 131 8.08 -14.51 8.26
N LEU A 132 8.06 -14.68 9.58
CA LEU A 132 9.11 -15.39 10.31
C LEU A 132 8.68 -16.86 10.49
N HIS A 133 9.46 -17.79 9.95
CA HIS A 133 9.27 -19.24 10.15
C HIS A 133 9.72 -19.70 11.52
N GLY A 134 10.78 -19.09 12.03
CA GLY A 134 11.36 -19.49 13.31
C GLY A 134 12.53 -18.61 13.73
N GLU A 135 13.03 -18.93 14.91
CA GLU A 135 14.22 -18.31 15.51
C GLU A 135 15.05 -19.45 16.12
N ILE A 136 16.34 -19.52 15.77
CA ILE A 136 17.29 -20.40 16.44
C ILE A 136 17.51 -19.86 17.85
N LYS A 137 17.41 -20.72 18.87
CA LYS A 137 17.49 -20.30 20.28
C LYS A 137 18.66 -20.95 20.98
N CYS A 138 19.31 -20.20 21.87
CA CYS A 138 20.33 -20.73 22.77
C CYS A 138 19.80 -21.99 23.50
N PRO A 139 20.62 -23.04 23.68
CA PRO A 139 22.07 -23.10 23.46
C PRO A 139 22.51 -23.35 22.00
N ALA A 140 21.57 -23.46 21.06
CA ALA A 140 21.88 -23.56 19.63
C ALA A 140 22.33 -22.19 19.08
N PHE A 141 23.39 -22.20 18.27
CA PHE A 141 23.88 -21.01 17.57
C PHE A 141 24.28 -21.36 16.14
N LEU A 142 23.98 -20.45 15.23
CA LEU A 142 24.25 -20.52 13.80
C LEU A 142 24.06 -19.10 13.27
N GLU A 143 25.08 -18.56 12.64
CA GLU A 143 25.05 -17.27 11.94
C GLU A 143 24.82 -17.49 10.44
N GLY A 144 24.15 -16.53 9.80
CA GLY A 144 23.70 -16.67 8.41
C GLY A 144 24.80 -16.77 7.34
N GLY A 145 26.02 -16.32 7.60
CA GLY A 145 27.18 -16.60 6.74
C GLY A 145 27.56 -18.09 6.71
N GLY A 146 27.23 -18.83 7.78
CA GLY A 146 27.36 -20.29 7.82
C GLY A 146 26.33 -21.05 6.99
N VAL A 147 25.37 -20.35 6.39
CA VAL A 147 24.27 -20.93 5.59
C VAL A 147 24.45 -20.51 4.14
N THR A 148 24.21 -21.41 3.19
CA THR A 148 24.20 -21.10 1.75
C THR A 148 23.21 -22.02 1.00
N MET A 149 23.01 -21.81 -0.30
CA MET A 149 22.16 -22.66 -1.13
C MET A 149 22.89 -23.13 -2.38
N ILE A 150 22.73 -24.41 -2.70
CA ILE A 150 23.20 -25.02 -3.95
C ILE A 150 21.97 -25.44 -4.75
N GLY A 151 21.82 -24.87 -5.95
CA GLY A 151 20.59 -24.99 -6.73
C GLY A 151 19.40 -24.35 -6.02
N ASP A 152 18.19 -24.84 -6.34
CA ASP A 152 16.94 -24.45 -5.67
C ASP A 152 16.38 -25.54 -4.75
N ASP A 153 17.15 -26.60 -4.51
CA ASP A 153 16.72 -27.81 -3.82
C ASP A 153 17.58 -28.17 -2.60
N THR A 154 18.72 -27.51 -2.36
CA THR A 154 19.65 -27.85 -1.28
C THR A 154 20.01 -26.63 -0.44
N VAL A 155 19.70 -26.68 0.86
CA VAL A 155 20.24 -25.74 1.86
C VAL A 155 21.48 -26.35 2.48
N VAL A 156 22.54 -25.56 2.59
CA VAL A 156 23.81 -25.97 3.21
C VAL A 156 23.96 -25.18 4.51
N ALA A 157 24.35 -25.86 5.59
CA ALA A 157 24.71 -25.23 6.85
C ALA A 157 26.03 -25.81 7.37
N SER A 158 26.97 -24.93 7.71
CA SER A 158 28.27 -25.33 8.25
C SER A 158 28.24 -25.47 9.77
N ILE A 159 29.01 -26.42 10.28
CA ILE A 159 29.32 -26.57 11.71
C ILE A 159 30.75 -26.07 11.90
N CYS A 160 30.92 -25.01 12.69
CA CYS A 160 32.13 -24.18 12.71
C CYS A 160 32.25 -23.37 14.00
N ASP A 161 33.23 -22.47 14.10
CA ASP A 161 33.44 -21.64 15.30
C ASP A 161 32.26 -20.68 15.58
N ARG A 162 31.37 -20.46 14.60
CA ARG A 162 30.13 -19.66 14.71
C ARG A 162 28.84 -20.45 14.55
N ALA A 163 28.91 -21.78 14.49
CA ALA A 163 27.73 -22.64 14.41
C ALA A 163 27.95 -24.01 15.07
N ASN A 164 27.03 -24.43 15.93
CA ASN A 164 27.07 -25.78 16.50
C ASN A 164 26.05 -26.73 15.84
N GLN A 165 26.21 -28.02 16.08
CA GLN A 165 25.33 -29.06 15.52
C GLN A 165 23.86 -28.85 15.89
N SER A 166 23.56 -28.33 17.07
CA SER A 166 22.19 -27.99 17.47
C SER A 166 21.62 -26.82 16.66
N GLY A 167 22.46 -25.86 16.26
CA GLY A 167 22.10 -24.73 15.39
C GLY A 167 21.73 -25.16 13.99
N THR A 168 22.55 -26.01 13.37
CA THR A 168 22.26 -26.53 12.02
C THR A 168 21.04 -27.46 12.03
N ALA A 169 20.89 -28.30 13.07
CA ALA A 169 19.70 -29.13 13.26
C ALA A 169 18.42 -28.29 13.42
N ALA A 170 18.46 -27.19 14.18
CA ALA A 170 17.32 -26.30 14.32
C ALA A 170 16.94 -25.62 12.99
N LEU A 171 17.94 -25.19 12.19
CA LEU A 171 17.65 -24.66 10.86
C LEU A 171 17.01 -25.72 9.96
N ARG A 172 17.53 -26.96 9.97
CA ARG A 172 16.99 -28.07 9.18
C ARG A 172 15.50 -28.31 9.46
N GLU A 173 15.07 -28.24 10.71
CA GLU A 173 13.65 -28.38 11.07
C GLU A 173 12.74 -27.31 10.43
N PHE A 174 13.25 -26.11 10.17
CA PHE A 174 12.47 -25.04 9.54
C PHE A 174 12.42 -25.15 8.02
N VAL A 175 13.46 -25.69 7.37
CA VAL A 175 13.68 -25.55 5.92
C VAL A 175 13.59 -26.85 5.13
N LEU A 176 13.83 -28.02 5.75
CA LEU A 176 13.82 -29.30 5.04
C LEU A 176 12.37 -29.73 4.73
N GLY A 177 12.09 -29.95 3.44
CA GLY A 177 10.76 -30.27 2.93
C GLY A 177 9.85 -29.05 2.70
N SER A 178 10.17 -27.90 3.29
CA SER A 178 9.44 -26.64 3.12
C SER A 178 10.09 -25.69 2.12
N GLU A 179 11.40 -25.44 2.28
CA GLU A 179 12.20 -24.55 1.42
C GLU A 179 13.07 -25.33 0.44
N ALA A 180 13.58 -26.50 0.84
CA ALA A 180 14.50 -27.31 0.07
C ALA A 180 14.24 -28.81 0.26
N ARG A 181 14.56 -29.62 -0.75
CA ARG A 181 14.45 -31.08 -0.69
C ARG A 181 15.57 -31.69 0.13
N TYR A 182 16.76 -31.10 0.07
CA TYR A 182 17.96 -31.57 0.72
C TYR A 182 18.50 -30.55 1.72
N PHE A 183 19.14 -31.05 2.76
CA PHE A 183 19.88 -30.25 3.73
C PHE A 183 21.26 -30.88 3.93
N LEU A 184 22.33 -30.09 3.77
CA LEU A 184 23.71 -30.56 3.86
C LEU A 184 24.40 -29.92 5.07
N ASP A 185 24.70 -30.75 6.08
CA ASP A 185 25.54 -30.35 7.21
C ASP A 185 27.02 -30.47 6.82
N VAL A 186 27.78 -29.38 6.92
CA VAL A 186 29.19 -29.30 6.49
C VAL A 186 30.09 -28.98 7.68
N PRO A 187 30.76 -29.98 8.29
CA PRO A 187 31.73 -29.73 9.36
C PRO A 187 33.00 -29.07 8.81
N LEU A 188 33.40 -27.97 9.43
CA LEU A 188 34.63 -27.24 9.07
C LEU A 188 35.75 -27.48 10.11
N PRO A 189 37.03 -27.44 9.70
CA PRO A 189 38.15 -27.44 10.64
C PRO A 189 38.11 -26.26 11.62
N PHE A 190 38.74 -26.45 12.77
CA PHE A 190 38.86 -25.41 13.79
C PHE A 190 39.58 -24.17 13.24
N GLY A 191 39.11 -22.97 13.59
CA GLY A 191 39.63 -21.70 13.11
C GLY A 191 38.88 -21.12 11.91
N HIS A 192 37.89 -21.83 11.37
CA HIS A 192 37.04 -21.33 10.29
C HIS A 192 35.71 -20.79 10.84
N VAL A 193 35.40 -19.56 10.44
CA VAL A 193 34.22 -18.81 10.92
C VAL A 193 32.96 -19.29 10.22
N HIS A 194 32.92 -19.27 8.89
CA HIS A 194 31.74 -19.56 8.06
C HIS A 194 32.14 -20.23 6.73
N ILE A 195 31.21 -20.96 6.12
CA ILE A 195 31.42 -21.62 4.81
C ILE A 195 31.53 -20.63 3.64
N ASP A 196 30.95 -19.45 3.73
CA ASP A 196 31.04 -18.42 2.68
C ASP A 196 32.42 -17.75 2.56
N GLY A 197 33.34 -18.03 3.49
CA GLY A 197 34.78 -17.78 3.31
C GLY A 197 35.50 -18.90 2.55
N LEU A 198 34.82 -20.02 2.28
CA LEU A 198 35.38 -21.24 1.68
C LEU A 198 34.67 -21.65 0.39
N PHE A 199 33.40 -21.30 0.21
CA PHE A 199 32.57 -21.70 -0.92
C PHE A 199 31.51 -20.65 -1.26
N MET A 200 31.39 -20.34 -2.55
CA MET A 200 30.36 -19.45 -3.12
C MET A 200 29.87 -19.95 -4.47
N MET A 201 28.55 -20.01 -4.66
CA MET A 201 27.95 -20.29 -5.97
C MET A 201 28.02 -19.05 -6.87
N LEU A 202 28.49 -19.21 -8.10
CA LEU A 202 28.46 -18.15 -9.13
C LEU A 202 27.33 -18.38 -10.14
N ASP A 203 27.11 -19.61 -10.58
CA ASP A 203 25.99 -20.01 -11.43
C ASP A 203 25.54 -21.42 -11.08
N GLU A 204 24.50 -21.92 -11.76
CA GLU A 204 23.94 -23.26 -11.57
C GLU A 204 24.97 -24.39 -11.61
N LYS A 205 26.06 -24.19 -12.37
CA LYS A 205 27.11 -25.17 -12.65
C LYS A 205 28.51 -24.65 -12.39
N LEU A 206 28.64 -23.52 -11.67
CA LEU A 206 29.93 -22.88 -11.41
C LEU A 206 29.98 -22.36 -9.97
N ALA A 207 31.03 -22.71 -9.25
CA ALA A 207 31.29 -22.25 -7.90
C ALA A 207 32.76 -21.84 -7.71
N ILE A 208 33.01 -21.01 -6.71
CA ILE A 208 34.35 -20.73 -6.19
C ILE A 208 34.48 -21.53 -4.89
N CYS A 209 35.61 -22.23 -4.71
CA CYS A 209 35.78 -23.15 -3.59
C CYS A 209 37.24 -23.16 -3.11
N HIS A 210 37.45 -23.41 -1.82
CA HIS A 210 38.74 -23.81 -1.24
C HIS A 210 38.69 -25.33 -0.93
N PRO A 211 39.13 -26.20 -1.86
CA PRO A 211 38.94 -27.64 -1.74
C PRO A 211 39.65 -28.25 -0.53
N GLU A 212 40.88 -27.80 -0.23
CA GLU A 212 41.72 -28.35 0.84
C GLU A 212 41.01 -28.33 2.21
N THR A 213 40.20 -27.30 2.50
CA THR A 213 39.45 -27.21 3.76
C THR A 213 38.16 -28.04 3.73
N LEU A 214 37.53 -28.17 2.56
CA LEU A 214 36.22 -28.81 2.40
C LEU A 214 36.30 -30.32 2.14
N GLU A 215 37.51 -30.87 2.03
CA GLU A 215 37.80 -32.31 1.89
C GLU A 215 38.21 -32.98 3.21
N VAL A 216 38.30 -32.23 4.32
CA VAL A 216 38.82 -32.74 5.59
C VAL A 216 37.83 -33.68 6.30
N PHE A 217 36.54 -33.36 6.25
CA PHE A 217 35.52 -34.08 6.99
C PHE A 217 34.33 -34.46 6.10
N PRO A 218 33.70 -35.64 6.33
CA PRO A 218 32.50 -36.01 5.63
C PRO A 218 31.32 -35.12 6.04
N CYS A 219 30.58 -34.65 5.05
CA CYS A 219 29.30 -33.96 5.22
C CYS A 219 28.18 -34.96 5.46
N ALA A 220 27.07 -34.50 6.04
CA ALA A 220 25.85 -35.29 6.21
C ALA A 220 24.72 -34.69 5.35
N LEU A 221 24.31 -35.42 4.33
CA LEU A 221 23.22 -35.07 3.41
C LEU A 221 21.91 -35.69 3.88
N TYR A 222 20.96 -34.84 4.25
CA TYR A 222 19.60 -35.22 4.66
C TYR A 222 18.63 -34.96 3.50
N GLU A 223 17.68 -35.87 3.29
CA GLU A 223 16.62 -35.73 2.29
C GLU A 223 15.26 -35.66 2.98
N ALA A 224 14.36 -34.82 2.46
CA ALA A 224 13.00 -34.71 2.97
C ALA A 224 12.29 -36.09 2.94
N ASN A 225 11.66 -36.46 4.05
CA ASN A 225 11.02 -37.77 4.27
C ASN A 225 11.98 -38.96 4.41
N ASN A 226 13.29 -38.73 4.53
CA ASN A 226 14.26 -39.77 4.87
C ASN A 226 15.04 -39.39 6.15
N ASN A 227 14.95 -40.25 7.16
CA ASN A 227 15.56 -39.99 8.47
C ASN A 227 17.03 -40.45 8.58
N VAL A 228 17.57 -41.09 7.54
CA VAL A 228 18.97 -41.56 7.53
C VAL A 228 19.80 -40.69 6.59
N PRO A 229 20.82 -39.96 7.10
CA PRO A 229 21.68 -39.15 6.24
C PRO A 229 22.64 -40.00 5.41
N ARG A 230 22.95 -39.54 4.20
CA ARG A 230 24.07 -40.04 3.39
C ARG A 230 25.33 -39.24 3.74
N TYR A 231 26.46 -39.91 3.91
CA TYR A 231 27.74 -39.24 4.17
C TYR A 231 28.59 -39.22 2.90
N LEU A 232 29.21 -38.08 2.62
CA LEU A 232 30.10 -37.86 1.48
C LEU A 232 30.96 -36.60 1.70
N LEU A 233 32.04 -36.43 0.95
CA LEU A 233 32.80 -35.18 0.97
C LEU A 233 32.03 -34.04 0.27
N PHE A 234 32.35 -32.79 0.62
CA PHE A 234 31.69 -31.64 0.01
C PHE A 234 32.03 -31.52 -1.48
N THR A 235 33.29 -31.79 -1.87
CA THR A 235 33.72 -31.77 -3.27
C THR A 235 33.09 -32.91 -4.07
N GLU A 236 32.97 -34.12 -3.50
CA GLU A 236 32.18 -35.22 -4.08
C GLU A 236 30.72 -34.81 -4.34
N PHE A 237 30.10 -34.05 -3.42
CA PHE A 237 28.74 -33.55 -3.61
C PHE A 237 28.65 -32.58 -4.79
N LEU A 238 29.63 -31.68 -4.96
CA LEU A 238 29.69 -30.77 -6.09
C LEU A 238 29.93 -31.52 -7.42
N GLU A 239 30.81 -32.52 -7.42
CA GLU A 239 31.07 -33.39 -8.58
C GLU A 239 29.83 -34.19 -8.99
N GLU A 240 29.10 -34.79 -8.04
CA GLU A 240 27.83 -35.48 -8.31
C GLU A 240 26.77 -34.54 -8.91
N ARG A 241 26.85 -33.25 -8.59
CA ARG A 241 25.99 -32.20 -9.15
C ARG A 241 26.53 -31.58 -10.43
N ASP A 242 27.69 -32.05 -10.91
CA ASP A 242 28.35 -31.57 -12.13
C ASP A 242 28.60 -30.05 -12.05
N ILE A 243 29.10 -29.58 -10.90
CA ILE A 243 29.43 -28.17 -10.66
C ILE A 243 30.95 -27.98 -10.86
N GLU A 244 31.32 -27.12 -11.81
CA GLU A 244 32.71 -26.70 -12.01
C GLU A 244 33.18 -25.82 -10.85
N ILE A 245 34.42 -26.01 -10.41
CA ILE A 245 35.03 -25.26 -9.31
C ILE A 245 36.15 -24.37 -9.84
N ILE A 246 36.12 -23.09 -9.47
CA ILE A 246 37.28 -22.18 -9.50
C ILE A 246 37.99 -22.31 -8.14
N PRO A 247 39.16 -22.98 -8.07
CA PRO A 247 39.84 -23.19 -6.80
C PRO A 247 40.56 -21.91 -6.35
N ILE A 248 40.37 -21.52 -5.09
CA ILE A 248 41.18 -20.48 -4.44
C ILE A 248 42.28 -21.09 -3.57
N THR A 249 43.37 -20.34 -3.43
CA THR A 249 44.50 -20.70 -2.56
C THR A 249 44.21 -20.33 -1.11
N THR A 250 44.96 -20.93 -0.18
CA THR A 250 44.88 -20.59 1.25
C THR A 250 45.21 -19.11 1.53
N GLU A 251 46.05 -18.48 0.71
CA GLU A 251 46.36 -17.05 0.83
C GLU A 251 45.16 -16.18 0.41
N GLU A 252 44.53 -16.49 -0.72
CA GLU A 252 43.32 -15.78 -1.18
C GLU A 252 42.16 -15.94 -0.21
N MET A 253 42.01 -17.13 0.38
CA MET A 253 41.06 -17.40 1.45
C MET A 253 41.30 -16.47 2.66
N ARG A 254 42.55 -16.35 3.12
CA ARG A 254 42.90 -15.49 4.27
C ARG A 254 42.70 -14.01 4.01
N ARG A 255 42.84 -13.56 2.75
CA ARG A 255 42.56 -12.18 2.34
C ARG A 255 41.06 -11.91 2.14
N GLY A 256 40.22 -12.95 2.19
CA GLY A 256 38.78 -12.83 1.97
C GLY A 256 38.39 -12.64 0.51
N ASP A 257 39.23 -13.04 -0.45
CA ASP A 257 38.99 -12.83 -1.88
C ASP A 257 37.70 -13.51 -2.37
N LEU A 258 37.22 -14.53 -1.65
CA LEU A 258 35.98 -15.25 -1.93
C LEU A 258 34.71 -14.45 -1.59
N ASN A 259 34.83 -13.26 -1.00
CA ASN A 259 33.69 -12.45 -0.59
C ASN A 259 33.00 -11.79 -1.80
N VAL A 260 32.25 -12.61 -2.54
CA VAL A 260 31.63 -12.27 -3.81
C VAL A 260 30.12 -12.37 -3.67
N VAL A 261 29.39 -11.39 -4.18
CA VAL A 261 27.93 -11.41 -4.24
C VAL A 261 27.49 -11.35 -5.69
N VAL A 262 26.81 -12.40 -6.16
CA VAL A 262 26.19 -12.39 -7.48
C VAL A 262 25.05 -11.37 -7.48
N THR A 263 25.05 -10.51 -8.50
CA THR A 263 24.05 -9.43 -8.64
C THR A 263 23.19 -9.60 -9.88
N ARG A 264 23.78 -10.10 -10.97
CA ARG A 264 23.08 -10.52 -12.18
C ARG A 264 23.54 -11.91 -12.56
N ARG A 265 22.58 -12.82 -12.71
CA ARG A 265 22.84 -14.22 -13.04
C ARG A 265 23.70 -14.32 -14.30
N GLY A 266 24.74 -15.15 -14.23
CA GLY A 266 25.58 -15.48 -15.37
C GLY A 266 26.47 -14.36 -15.91
N CYS A 267 26.54 -13.19 -15.26
CA CYS A 267 27.33 -12.08 -15.81
C CYS A 267 27.92 -11.07 -14.82
N LYS A 268 27.28 -10.74 -13.69
CA LYS A 268 27.80 -9.68 -12.80
C LYS A 268 27.83 -10.07 -11.34
N ALA A 269 28.93 -9.74 -10.68
CA ALA A 269 29.11 -9.90 -9.24
C ALA A 269 29.82 -8.69 -8.62
N VAL A 270 29.77 -8.56 -7.30
CA VAL A 270 30.48 -7.54 -6.52
C VAL A 270 31.45 -8.23 -5.57
N GLY A 271 32.69 -7.74 -5.45
CA GLY A 271 33.70 -8.32 -4.56
C GLY A 271 34.86 -7.37 -4.27
N PHE A 272 35.92 -7.86 -3.62
CA PHE A 272 37.06 -7.03 -3.21
C PHE A 272 38.01 -6.69 -4.37
N SER A 273 38.63 -5.51 -4.31
CA SER A 273 39.65 -5.06 -5.27
C SER A 273 40.92 -5.92 -5.28
N ASN A 274 41.23 -6.58 -4.17
CA ASN A 274 42.45 -7.37 -4.01
C ASN A 274 42.34 -8.77 -4.62
N ALA A 275 41.13 -9.20 -4.99
CA ALA A 275 40.82 -10.51 -5.58
C ALA A 275 41.19 -10.59 -7.08
N VAL A 276 42.38 -10.11 -7.46
CA VAL A 276 42.79 -9.91 -8.86
C VAL A 276 42.76 -11.22 -9.68
N ARG A 277 43.36 -12.30 -9.16
CA ARG A 277 43.37 -13.60 -9.85
C ARG A 277 41.95 -14.16 -10.03
N LEU A 278 41.12 -14.04 -8.99
CA LEU A 278 39.73 -14.48 -9.05
C LEU A 278 38.94 -13.68 -10.09
N ALA A 279 39.10 -12.36 -10.13
CA ALA A 279 38.50 -11.50 -11.13
C ALA A 279 38.90 -11.92 -12.56
N ASP A 280 40.18 -12.24 -12.79
CA ASP A 280 40.67 -12.71 -14.09
C ASP A 280 40.08 -14.08 -14.47
N GLU A 281 39.99 -15.02 -13.53
CA GLU A 281 39.37 -16.34 -13.76
C GLU A 281 37.85 -16.24 -14.04
N MET A 282 37.16 -15.32 -13.36
CA MET A 282 35.78 -14.98 -13.62
C MET A 282 35.61 -14.34 -15.01
N ALA A 283 36.49 -13.39 -15.38
CA ALA A 283 36.45 -12.72 -16.68
C ALA A 283 36.66 -13.68 -17.86
N LYS A 284 37.54 -14.67 -17.74
CA LYS A 284 37.71 -15.75 -18.74
C LYS A 284 36.41 -16.53 -19.00
N ARG A 285 35.51 -16.55 -18.02
CA ARG A 285 34.20 -17.22 -18.06
C ARG A 285 33.05 -16.25 -18.35
N GLY A 286 33.35 -15.03 -18.79
CA GLY A 286 32.35 -14.03 -19.17
C GLY A 286 31.73 -13.24 -18.02
N TRP A 287 32.29 -13.33 -16.81
CA TRP A 287 31.81 -12.61 -15.64
C TRP A 287 32.52 -11.27 -15.46
N GLU A 288 31.78 -10.27 -14.99
CA GLU A 288 32.28 -8.99 -14.53
C GLU A 288 32.24 -8.95 -13.00
N LEU A 289 33.41 -8.80 -12.36
CA LEU A 289 33.52 -8.57 -10.92
C LEU A 289 33.72 -7.07 -10.66
N ALA A 290 32.65 -6.39 -10.24
CA ALA A 290 32.72 -4.99 -9.83
C ALA A 290 33.36 -4.90 -8.44
N THR A 291 34.50 -4.20 -8.34
CA THR A 291 35.32 -4.22 -7.13
C THR A 291 35.21 -2.94 -6.29
N PHE A 292 35.51 -3.08 -5.00
CA PHE A 292 35.64 -1.99 -4.04
C PHE A 292 36.83 -2.23 -3.07
N PRO A 293 37.45 -1.16 -2.52
CA PRO A 293 38.50 -1.30 -1.52
C PRO A 293 37.90 -1.83 -0.21
N ALA A 294 38.59 -2.77 0.43
CA ALA A 294 38.06 -3.42 1.63
C ALA A 294 39.08 -3.53 2.78
N ASP A 295 40.24 -2.89 2.71
CA ASP A 295 41.29 -3.09 3.71
C ASP A 295 40.84 -2.69 5.12
N THR A 296 40.07 -1.61 5.27
CA THR A 296 39.52 -1.20 6.58
C THR A 296 38.26 -1.97 6.93
N LEU A 297 37.42 -2.24 5.93
CA LEU A 297 36.20 -3.02 6.08
C LEU A 297 36.48 -4.46 6.56
N PHE A 298 37.53 -5.08 6.03
CA PHE A 298 37.95 -6.45 6.34
C PHE A 298 38.60 -6.57 7.73
N LYS A 299 39.24 -5.51 8.26
CA LYS A 299 39.70 -5.47 9.67
C LYS A 299 38.55 -5.56 10.68
N GLY A 300 37.35 -5.14 10.29
CA GLY A 300 36.12 -5.42 11.04
C GLY A 300 35.55 -6.82 10.81
N ASN A 301 36.29 -7.72 10.15
CA ASN A 301 35.81 -8.99 9.61
C ASN A 301 34.57 -8.83 8.72
N GLY A 302 34.56 -7.77 7.92
CA GLY A 302 33.45 -7.44 7.03
C GLY A 302 33.65 -7.90 5.60
N GLY A 303 32.53 -8.01 4.87
CA GLY A 303 32.51 -8.21 3.43
C GLY A 303 31.10 -8.07 2.86
N ALA A 304 31.02 -7.85 1.55
CA ALA A 304 29.78 -7.70 0.80
C ALA A 304 28.75 -8.80 1.08
N HIS A 305 29.19 -10.06 1.18
CA HIS A 305 28.31 -11.18 1.43
C HIS A 305 27.62 -11.10 2.81
N PHE A 306 28.39 -10.90 3.88
CA PHE A 306 27.87 -10.82 5.25
C PHE A 306 27.03 -9.56 5.53
N MET A 307 27.31 -8.47 4.81
CA MET A 307 26.61 -7.20 4.96
C MET A 307 25.31 -7.09 4.15
N THR A 308 25.03 -8.08 3.31
CA THR A 308 23.83 -8.10 2.46
C THR A 308 22.89 -9.22 2.86
N CYS A 309 21.72 -8.87 3.38
CA CYS A 309 20.62 -9.80 3.60
C CYS A 309 19.65 -9.72 2.41
N PRO A 310 19.66 -10.66 1.46
CA PRO A 310 18.77 -10.61 0.31
C PRO A 310 17.31 -10.75 0.74
N VAL A 311 16.46 -9.89 0.19
CA VAL A 311 15.01 -9.92 0.44
C VAL A 311 14.26 -9.73 -0.86
N PHE A 312 13.06 -10.29 -0.96
CA PHE A 312 12.14 -10.04 -2.05
C PHE A 312 11.01 -9.15 -1.56
N VAL A 313 11.19 -7.84 -1.71
CA VAL A 313 10.18 -6.83 -1.43
C VAL A 313 9.82 -6.19 -2.76
N VAL A 314 8.55 -6.31 -3.18
CA VAL A 314 8.09 -5.73 -4.45
C VAL A 314 8.12 -4.21 -4.31
N SER A 315 9.19 -3.60 -4.84
CA SER A 315 9.41 -2.16 -5.03
C SER A 315 9.49 -1.27 -3.78
N SER A 316 10.63 -0.57 -3.63
CA SER A 316 10.77 0.62 -2.76
C SER A 316 9.86 1.78 -3.18
N SER A 317 9.33 1.79 -4.41
CA SER A 317 8.32 2.75 -4.86
C SER A 317 6.92 2.51 -4.29
N MET A 318 6.71 1.40 -3.56
CA MET A 318 5.43 1.06 -2.90
C MET A 318 5.45 1.24 -1.38
N ILE A 319 6.61 1.54 -0.77
CA ILE A 319 6.67 1.95 0.63
C ILE A 319 6.47 3.46 0.64
N LEU A 320 5.21 3.88 0.57
CA LEU A 320 4.85 5.25 0.86
C LEU A 320 5.22 5.53 2.32
N LYS A 321 5.94 6.63 2.58
CA LYS A 321 6.36 6.97 3.94
C LYS A 321 5.13 7.11 4.85
N SER A 322 5.18 6.49 6.03
CA SER A 322 4.15 6.49 7.07
C SER A 322 4.04 7.84 7.80
N GLU A 323 3.80 8.93 7.08
CA GLU A 323 3.81 10.30 7.65
C GLU A 323 2.43 10.82 8.08
N LEU A 324 1.32 10.17 7.68
CA LEU A 324 -0.02 10.72 7.89
C LEU A 324 -0.58 10.41 9.28
N GLY A 325 -0.82 11.47 10.06
CA GLY A 325 -1.46 11.41 11.38
C GLY A 325 -2.99 11.51 11.36
N MET A 326 -3.61 11.26 12.51
CA MET A 326 -5.07 11.29 12.71
C MET A 326 -5.77 12.57 12.19
N PRO A 327 -5.26 13.80 12.43
CA PRO A 327 -5.94 15.02 11.99
C PRO A 327 -6.01 15.11 10.47
N VAL A 328 -4.96 14.67 9.77
CA VAL A 328 -4.90 14.72 8.30
C VAL A 328 -5.90 13.74 7.70
N ILE A 329 -5.97 12.51 8.23
CA ILE A 329 -6.94 11.51 7.75
C ILE A 329 -8.37 11.95 8.02
N THR A 330 -8.64 12.50 9.22
CA THR A 330 -9.96 13.04 9.56
C THR A 330 -10.35 14.17 8.61
N ALA A 331 -9.42 15.10 8.33
CA ALA A 331 -9.64 16.19 7.39
C ALA A 331 -9.86 15.70 5.95
N ILE A 332 -9.22 14.61 5.54
CA ILE A 332 -9.44 13.99 4.23
C ILE A 332 -10.82 13.33 4.17
N VAL A 333 -11.26 12.62 5.20
CA VAL A 333 -12.61 12.04 5.26
C VAL A 333 -13.67 13.15 5.21
N VAL A 334 -13.55 14.15 6.09
CA VAL A 334 -14.45 15.32 6.12
C VAL A 334 -14.41 16.07 4.79
N GLY A 335 -13.22 16.29 4.25
CA GLY A 335 -13.01 16.98 3.00
C GLY A 335 -13.58 16.22 1.80
N ASN A 336 -13.43 14.92 1.70
CA ASN A 336 -13.92 14.19 0.54
C ASN A 336 -15.45 14.04 0.55
N VAL A 337 -16.03 13.83 1.73
CA VAL A 337 -17.49 13.66 1.87
C VAL A 337 -18.24 14.99 1.75
N ILE A 338 -17.71 16.07 2.32
CA ILE A 338 -18.32 17.41 2.17
C ILE A 338 -18.04 17.90 0.74
N GLY A 339 -18.98 17.59 -0.15
CA GLY A 339 -19.01 18.03 -1.54
C GLY A 339 -20.18 18.97 -1.83
N SER A 340 -20.84 18.75 -2.96
CA SER A 340 -22.01 19.51 -3.39
C SER A 340 -23.32 19.10 -2.72
N GLY A 341 -23.44 17.83 -2.31
CA GLY A 341 -24.71 17.25 -1.91
C GLY A 341 -25.41 18.04 -0.81
N ILE A 342 -24.67 18.53 0.19
CA ILE A 342 -25.28 19.20 1.35
C ILE A 342 -26.04 20.49 0.99
N PHE A 343 -25.75 21.12 -0.14
CA PHE A 343 -26.43 22.34 -0.55
C PHE A 343 -27.76 22.08 -1.28
N PHE A 344 -27.95 20.91 -1.89
CA PHE A 344 -29.13 20.56 -2.69
C PHE A 344 -30.00 19.48 -2.03
N THR A 345 -29.36 18.50 -1.40
CA THR A 345 -30.00 17.32 -0.79
C THR A 345 -31.05 17.66 0.26
N PRO A 346 -30.89 18.67 1.13
CA PRO A 346 -31.96 19.06 2.06
C PRO A 346 -33.29 19.37 1.35
N GLY A 347 -33.25 20.10 0.23
CA GLY A 347 -34.44 20.42 -0.56
C GLY A 347 -35.02 19.20 -1.28
N GLU A 348 -34.17 18.36 -1.88
CA GLU A 348 -34.65 17.13 -2.53
C GLU A 348 -35.24 16.13 -1.52
N LEU A 349 -34.67 16.03 -0.32
CA LEU A 349 -35.25 15.23 0.76
C LEU A 349 -36.59 15.80 1.23
N ALA A 350 -36.73 17.13 1.29
CA ALA A 350 -37.99 17.77 1.66
C ALA A 350 -39.15 17.34 0.77
N ARG A 351 -38.92 17.12 -0.54
CA ARG A 351 -39.94 16.66 -1.51
C ARG A 351 -40.58 15.33 -1.15
N VAL A 352 -39.88 14.47 -0.42
CA VAL A 352 -40.38 13.15 0.00
C VAL A 352 -40.69 13.07 1.49
N ALA A 353 -40.25 14.07 2.27
CA ALA A 353 -40.53 14.17 3.70
C ALA A 353 -41.88 14.86 3.94
N SER A 354 -42.69 14.28 4.81
CA SER A 354 -43.97 14.86 5.27
C SER A 354 -43.82 15.69 6.54
N THR A 355 -42.76 15.49 7.32
CA THR A 355 -42.51 16.20 8.59
C THR A 355 -41.03 16.55 8.74
N GLU A 356 -40.71 17.55 9.54
CA GLU A 356 -39.32 17.97 9.78
C GLU A 356 -38.50 16.88 10.48
N TRP A 357 -39.10 16.15 11.42
CA TRP A 357 -38.45 15.02 12.11
C TRP A 357 -37.91 13.97 11.13
N GLN A 358 -38.65 13.71 10.05
CA GLN A 358 -38.25 12.76 9.01
C GLN A 358 -36.94 13.18 8.31
N VAL A 359 -36.70 14.49 8.14
CA VAL A 359 -35.43 15.01 7.61
C VAL A 359 -34.28 14.60 8.54
N TYR A 360 -34.35 14.96 9.82
CA TYR A 360 -33.30 14.62 10.79
C TYR A 360 -33.08 13.13 10.95
N PHE A 361 -34.17 12.35 10.94
CA PHE A 361 -34.11 10.89 11.04
C PHE A 361 -33.31 10.28 9.88
N ILE A 362 -33.58 10.66 8.63
CA ILE A 362 -32.88 10.10 7.47
C ILE A 362 -31.40 10.53 7.46
N TRP A 363 -31.09 11.79 7.76
CA TRP A 363 -29.69 12.24 7.88
C TRP A 363 -28.91 11.48 8.95
N THR A 364 -29.55 11.20 10.09
CA THR A 364 -28.96 10.40 11.18
C THR A 364 -28.80 8.94 10.76
N LEU A 365 -29.83 8.35 10.15
CA LEU A 365 -29.80 6.96 9.68
C LEU A 365 -28.69 6.74 8.65
N CYS A 366 -28.59 7.59 7.63
CA CYS A 366 -27.52 7.52 6.64
C CYS A 366 -26.14 7.74 7.27
N GLY A 367 -26.01 8.67 8.23
CA GLY A 367 -24.77 8.86 8.99
C GLY A 367 -24.34 7.62 9.78
N LEU A 368 -25.29 6.94 10.44
CA LEU A 368 -25.03 5.69 11.17
C LEU A 368 -24.64 4.55 10.23
N VAL A 369 -25.33 4.39 9.11
CA VAL A 369 -24.99 3.36 8.11
C VAL A 369 -23.59 3.63 7.55
N THR A 370 -23.26 4.87 7.20
CA THR A 370 -21.91 5.25 6.77
C THR A 370 -20.87 4.96 7.84
N LEU A 371 -21.18 5.21 9.12
CA LEU A 371 -20.28 4.88 10.24
C LEU A 371 -20.04 3.37 10.35
N PHE A 372 -21.06 2.54 10.12
CA PHE A 372 -20.94 1.09 10.11
C PHE A 372 -20.01 0.60 8.99
N GLY A 373 -20.15 1.16 7.79
CA GLY A 373 -19.24 0.91 6.67
C GLY A 373 -17.81 1.35 7.00
N ALA A 374 -17.65 2.56 7.51
CA ALA A 374 -16.36 3.15 7.90
C ALA A 374 -15.59 2.32 8.93
N LEU A 375 -16.25 1.88 10.00
CA LEU A 375 -15.60 1.08 11.04
C LEU A 375 -15.24 -0.32 10.52
N THR A 376 -16.12 -0.94 9.74
CA THR A 376 -15.83 -2.25 9.13
C THR A 376 -14.68 -2.18 8.15
N LEU A 377 -14.65 -1.12 7.33
CA LEU A 377 -13.56 -0.87 6.41
C LEU A 377 -12.25 -0.57 7.13
N ALA A 378 -12.30 0.11 8.28
CA ALA A 378 -11.12 0.33 9.09
C ALA A 378 -10.55 -1.00 9.62
N GLU A 379 -11.37 -1.96 10.04
CA GLU A 379 -10.90 -3.31 10.39
C GLU A 379 -10.23 -3.99 9.18
N LEU A 380 -10.85 -3.94 8.00
CA LEU A 380 -10.26 -4.49 6.77
C LEU A 380 -8.91 -3.85 6.42
N ALA A 381 -8.80 -2.52 6.54
CA ALA A 381 -7.55 -1.79 6.29
C ALA A 381 -6.44 -2.15 7.30
N THR A 382 -6.80 -2.54 8.53
CA THR A 382 -5.82 -3.04 9.52
C THR A 382 -5.48 -4.52 9.34
N LEU A 383 -6.37 -5.32 8.74
CA LEU A 383 -6.09 -6.71 8.38
C LEU A 383 -5.13 -6.81 7.20
N ILE A 384 -5.24 -5.89 6.23
CA ILE A 384 -4.40 -5.83 5.03
C ILE A 384 -3.88 -4.39 4.85
N PRO A 385 -2.85 -3.97 5.61
CA PRO A 385 -2.34 -2.59 5.60
C PRO A 385 -1.44 -2.37 4.38
N ARG A 386 -2.05 -2.23 3.20
CA ARG A 386 -1.38 -1.99 1.92
C ARG A 386 -2.07 -0.87 1.16
N ALA A 387 -1.32 -0.12 0.34
CA ALA A 387 -1.93 0.76 -0.65
C ALA A 387 -2.85 -0.07 -1.57
N GLY A 388 -4.03 0.46 -1.91
CA GLY A 388 -5.03 -0.30 -2.69
C GLY A 388 -5.80 -1.35 -1.89
N VAL A 389 -6.11 -1.07 -0.62
CA VAL A 389 -6.88 -1.95 0.29
C VAL A 389 -8.08 -2.60 -0.42
N PHE A 390 -8.87 -1.85 -1.18
CA PHE A 390 -10.01 -2.39 -1.94
C PHE A 390 -9.67 -3.57 -2.83
N TYR A 391 -8.68 -3.40 -3.71
CA TYR A 391 -8.26 -4.40 -4.68
C TYR A 391 -7.75 -5.65 -3.96
N HIS A 392 -6.83 -5.46 -3.00
CA HIS A 392 -6.21 -6.57 -2.29
C HIS A 392 -7.19 -7.31 -1.38
N THR A 393 -8.12 -6.60 -0.74
CA THR A 393 -9.13 -7.20 0.15
C THR A 393 -10.09 -8.09 -0.64
N LEU A 394 -10.60 -7.62 -1.77
CA LEU A 394 -11.45 -8.42 -2.65
C LEU A 394 -10.69 -9.60 -3.26
N ASN A 395 -9.43 -9.38 -3.66
CA ASN A 395 -8.58 -10.43 -4.20
C ASN A 395 -8.30 -11.55 -3.18
N GLU A 396 -8.01 -11.20 -1.93
CA GLU A 396 -7.70 -12.19 -0.88
C GLU A 396 -8.95 -12.95 -0.40
N ALA A 397 -10.12 -12.30 -0.41
CA ALA A 397 -11.38 -12.91 0.03
C ALA A 397 -12.05 -13.77 -1.06
N TYR A 398 -12.14 -13.24 -2.29
CA TYR A 398 -12.94 -13.82 -3.38
C TYR A 398 -12.11 -14.23 -4.61
N GLY A 399 -10.80 -13.99 -4.61
CA GLY A 399 -9.89 -14.39 -5.68
C GLY A 399 -9.62 -13.31 -6.74
N SER A 400 -8.75 -13.63 -7.70
CA SER A 400 -8.18 -12.69 -8.67
C SER A 400 -9.19 -11.98 -9.57
N PHE A 401 -10.33 -12.62 -9.85
CA PHE A 401 -11.38 -11.99 -10.64
C PHE A 401 -12.04 -10.84 -9.88
N ALA A 402 -12.32 -10.99 -8.58
CA ALA A 402 -12.96 -9.94 -7.79
C ALA A 402 -12.06 -8.70 -7.63
N GLY A 403 -10.75 -8.90 -7.44
CA GLY A 403 -9.77 -7.82 -7.48
C GLY A 403 -9.75 -7.13 -8.85
N PHE A 404 -9.67 -7.89 -9.94
CA PHE A 404 -9.70 -7.32 -11.30
C PHE A 404 -10.98 -6.53 -11.59
N LEU A 405 -12.15 -7.07 -11.21
CA LEU A 405 -13.45 -6.44 -11.39
C LEU A 405 -13.51 -5.07 -10.69
N GLN A 406 -12.96 -4.98 -9.47
CA GLN A 406 -12.86 -3.72 -8.74
C GLN A 406 -12.02 -2.69 -9.50
N GLY A 407 -10.83 -3.09 -9.96
CA GLY A 407 -9.95 -2.22 -10.74
C GLY A 407 -10.59 -1.77 -12.05
N TRP A 408 -11.26 -2.70 -12.75
CA TRP A 408 -11.95 -2.44 -14.02
C TRP A 408 -13.06 -1.41 -13.89
N ILE A 409 -13.94 -1.58 -12.90
CA ILE A 409 -15.03 -0.64 -12.62
C ILE A 409 -14.48 0.73 -12.22
N GLN A 410 -13.44 0.79 -11.39
CA GLN A 410 -12.86 2.07 -10.98
C GLN A 410 -12.17 2.81 -12.13
N ILE A 411 -11.45 2.11 -13.00
CA ILE A 411 -10.74 2.72 -14.14
C ILE A 411 -11.72 3.24 -15.20
N LEU A 412 -12.79 2.50 -15.51
CA LEU A 412 -13.65 2.79 -16.67
C LEU A 412 -15.00 3.42 -16.33
N ILE A 413 -15.51 3.19 -15.13
CA ILE A 413 -16.89 3.53 -14.76
C ILE A 413 -16.88 4.58 -13.65
N SER A 414 -16.51 4.15 -12.46
CA SER A 414 -16.71 4.94 -11.24
C SER A 414 -15.74 6.12 -11.13
N GLY A 415 -14.45 5.92 -11.41
CA GLY A 415 -13.47 7.01 -11.37
C GLY A 415 -13.79 8.15 -12.34
N PRO A 416 -13.75 7.91 -13.66
CA PRO A 416 -14.07 8.93 -14.66
C PRO A 416 -15.49 9.49 -14.52
N GLY A 417 -16.46 8.63 -14.19
CA GLY A 417 -17.85 9.04 -14.02
C GLY A 417 -18.08 10.00 -12.85
N SER A 418 -17.42 9.78 -11.70
CA SER A 418 -17.48 10.71 -10.57
C SER A 418 -16.84 12.05 -10.90
N VAL A 419 -15.68 12.06 -11.57
CA VAL A 419 -15.03 13.31 -12.02
C VAL A 419 -15.94 14.07 -12.98
N ALA A 420 -16.54 13.38 -13.95
CA ALA A 420 -17.44 13.96 -14.92
C ALA A 420 -18.72 14.52 -14.29
N GLY A 421 -19.32 13.81 -13.33
CA GLY A 421 -20.51 14.27 -12.61
C GLY A 421 -20.26 15.59 -11.86
N ILE A 422 -19.16 15.66 -11.11
CA ILE A 422 -18.78 16.90 -10.40
C ILE A 422 -18.45 18.02 -11.40
N ALA A 423 -17.79 17.71 -12.52
CA ALA A 423 -17.47 18.69 -13.55
C ALA A 423 -18.71 19.25 -14.28
N ILE A 424 -19.76 18.45 -14.49
CA ILE A 424 -21.05 18.93 -15.02
C ILE A 424 -21.68 19.95 -14.06
N LEU A 425 -21.76 19.58 -12.77
CA LEU A 425 -22.33 20.44 -11.75
C LEU A 425 -21.50 21.72 -11.54
N PHE A 426 -20.17 21.62 -11.64
CA PHE A 426 -19.28 22.78 -11.65
C PHE A 426 -19.64 23.74 -12.79
N GLY A 427 -19.83 23.21 -13.99
CA GLY A 427 -20.19 24.00 -15.16
C GLY A 427 -21.54 24.69 -15.04
N GLU A 428 -22.53 24.01 -14.47
CA GLU A 428 -23.85 24.57 -14.18
C GLU A 428 -23.77 25.76 -13.22
N LEU A 429 -23.04 25.62 -12.11
CA LEU A 429 -22.86 26.70 -11.14
C LEU A 429 -21.97 27.82 -11.66
N ALA A 430 -20.90 27.51 -12.40
CA ALA A 430 -20.06 28.53 -13.04
C ALA A 430 -20.89 29.42 -13.95
N SER A 431 -21.77 28.82 -14.77
CA SER A 431 -22.69 29.57 -15.62
C SER A 431 -23.63 30.48 -14.84
N GLN A 432 -24.12 30.04 -13.67
CA GLN A 432 -24.96 30.87 -12.79
C GLN A 432 -24.17 32.03 -12.17
N VAL A 433 -22.94 31.78 -11.72
CA VAL A 433 -22.08 32.79 -11.08
C VAL A 433 -21.59 33.85 -12.08
N PHE A 434 -21.20 33.44 -13.29
CA PHE A 434 -20.65 34.34 -14.32
C PHE A 434 -21.69 34.86 -15.31
N GLY A 435 -22.97 34.48 -15.16
CA GLY A 435 -24.04 34.90 -16.07
C GLY A 435 -23.87 34.41 -17.51
N THR A 436 -23.15 33.31 -17.73
CA THR A 436 -22.94 32.75 -19.07
C THR A 436 -24.05 31.75 -19.41
N GLU A 437 -24.99 32.16 -20.25
CA GLU A 437 -26.12 31.33 -20.68
C GLU A 437 -25.73 30.32 -21.78
N GLY A 438 -26.43 29.18 -21.80
CA GLY A 438 -26.27 28.14 -22.84
C GLY A 438 -25.59 26.85 -22.36
N SER A 439 -25.99 25.72 -22.97
CA SER A 439 -25.45 24.39 -22.66
C SER A 439 -23.96 24.26 -22.98
N GLN A 440 -23.48 24.95 -24.02
CA GLN A 440 -22.07 24.95 -24.42
C GLN A 440 -21.18 25.59 -23.35
N ALA A 441 -21.60 26.71 -22.76
CA ALA A 441 -20.82 27.39 -21.72
C ALA A 441 -20.60 26.48 -20.49
N ARG A 442 -21.65 25.77 -20.05
CA ARG A 442 -21.57 24.82 -18.93
C ARG A 442 -20.56 23.70 -19.19
N VAL A 443 -20.60 23.12 -20.39
CA VAL A 443 -19.67 22.06 -20.81
C VAL A 443 -18.23 22.58 -20.85
N ILE A 444 -18.00 23.79 -21.39
CA ILE A 444 -16.67 24.41 -21.46
C ILE A 444 -16.11 24.64 -20.06
N TRP A 445 -16.90 25.15 -19.12
CA TRP A 445 -16.48 25.34 -17.74
C TRP A 445 -16.08 24.03 -17.06
N GLY A 446 -16.87 22.96 -17.24
CA GLY A 446 -16.57 21.64 -16.71
C GLY A 446 -15.25 21.08 -17.26
N ILE A 447 -15.06 21.15 -18.59
CA ILE A 447 -13.81 20.70 -19.25
C ILE A 447 -12.61 21.51 -18.76
N ALA A 448 -12.75 22.84 -18.67
CA ALA A 448 -11.69 23.73 -18.21
C ALA A 448 -11.25 23.38 -16.77
N ALA A 449 -12.18 23.05 -15.88
CA ALA A 449 -11.88 22.65 -14.52
C ALA A 449 -11.13 21.30 -14.45
N VAL A 450 -11.54 20.31 -15.25
CA VAL A 450 -10.83 19.02 -15.34
C VAL A 450 -9.41 19.22 -15.85
N ILE A 451 -9.24 19.99 -16.94
CA ILE A 451 -7.91 20.28 -17.52
C ILE A 451 -7.04 21.02 -16.50
N PHE A 452 -7.60 22.01 -15.79
CA PHE A 452 -6.88 22.75 -14.76
C PHE A 452 -6.28 21.79 -13.72
N PHE A 453 -7.07 20.89 -13.15
CA PHE A 453 -6.58 19.97 -12.13
C PHE A 453 -5.64 18.90 -12.66
N VAL A 454 -5.82 18.44 -13.91
CA VAL A 454 -4.84 17.57 -14.58
C VAL A 454 -3.48 18.29 -14.67
N LEU A 455 -3.45 19.54 -15.13
CA LEU A 455 -2.22 20.33 -15.24
C LEU A 455 -1.58 20.62 -13.88
N VAL A 456 -2.38 20.89 -12.84
CA VAL A 456 -1.86 21.07 -11.47
C VAL A 456 -1.23 19.77 -10.96
N ASN A 457 -1.90 18.63 -11.13
CA ASN A 457 -1.39 17.35 -10.67
C ASN A 457 -0.12 16.91 -11.43
N LEU A 458 -0.02 17.19 -12.73
CA LEU A 458 1.18 16.88 -13.52
C LEU A 458 2.43 17.65 -13.05
N ARG A 459 2.27 18.83 -12.43
CA ARG A 459 3.37 19.65 -11.90
C ARG A 459 3.99 19.10 -10.61
N GLY A 460 3.31 18.19 -9.92
CA GLY A 460 3.84 17.54 -8.72
C GLY A 460 2.81 17.39 -7.60
N VAL A 461 3.03 16.38 -6.76
CA VAL A 461 2.14 16.01 -5.65
C VAL A 461 1.96 17.15 -4.63
N THR A 462 3.01 17.92 -4.36
CA THR A 462 2.98 19.03 -3.39
C THR A 462 2.04 20.15 -3.79
N TRP A 463 1.94 20.47 -5.08
CA TRP A 463 1.02 21.48 -5.62
C TRP A 463 -0.44 21.02 -5.53
N GLY A 464 -0.70 19.76 -5.86
CA GLY A 464 -2.02 19.15 -5.68
C GLY A 464 -2.48 19.21 -4.23
N GLY A 465 -1.63 18.77 -3.30
CA GLY A 465 -1.93 18.79 -1.86
C GLY A 465 -2.21 20.19 -1.31
N ARG A 466 -1.37 21.19 -1.64
CA ARG A 466 -1.56 22.58 -1.20
C ARG A 466 -2.88 23.17 -1.70
N THR A 467 -3.20 22.94 -2.97
CA THR A 467 -4.46 23.40 -3.58
C THR A 467 -5.66 22.81 -2.85
N GLN A 468 -5.61 21.51 -2.53
CA GLN A 468 -6.70 20.82 -1.84
C GLN A 468 -6.91 21.31 -0.41
N ILE A 469 -5.83 21.60 0.33
CA ILE A 469 -5.91 22.14 1.69
C ILE A 469 -6.63 23.50 1.68
N VAL A 470 -6.26 24.39 0.76
CA VAL A 470 -6.87 25.73 0.65
C VAL A 470 -8.36 25.62 0.31
N LEU A 471 -8.72 24.81 -0.69
CA LEU A 471 -10.11 24.62 -1.08
C LEU A 471 -10.95 23.96 0.03
N THR A 472 -10.36 23.04 0.79
CA THR A 472 -11.02 22.39 1.92
C THR A 472 -11.25 23.33 3.09
N ALA A 473 -10.28 24.19 3.39
CA ALA A 473 -10.46 25.23 4.41
C ALA A 473 -11.57 26.22 4.01
N ALA A 474 -11.58 26.65 2.74
CA ALA A 474 -12.58 27.59 2.22
C ALA A 474 -14.01 27.04 2.34
N LYS A 475 -14.24 25.76 1.98
CA LYS A 475 -15.58 25.16 2.08
C LYS A 475 -16.05 24.94 3.51
N ILE A 476 -15.18 24.50 4.41
CA ILE A 476 -15.54 24.29 5.82
C ILE A 476 -15.92 25.64 6.45
N LEU A 477 -15.11 26.67 6.20
CA LEU A 477 -15.40 28.03 6.66
C LEU A 477 -16.74 28.53 6.13
N GLY A 478 -17.00 28.36 4.84
CA GLY A 478 -18.25 28.82 4.24
C GLY A 478 -19.48 28.08 4.77
N ILE A 479 -19.40 26.77 5.02
CA ILE A 479 -20.50 26.02 5.65
C ILE A 479 -20.72 26.50 7.09
N ALA A 480 -19.64 26.75 7.84
CA ALA A 480 -19.76 27.30 9.19
C ALA A 480 -20.44 28.68 9.19
N ILE A 481 -20.10 29.54 8.22
CA ILE A 481 -20.78 30.83 8.02
C ILE A 481 -22.25 30.64 7.68
N LEU A 482 -22.60 29.69 6.79
CA LEU A 482 -23.99 29.39 6.43
C LEU A 482 -24.81 28.89 7.63
N ILE A 483 -24.24 28.01 8.46
CA ILE A 483 -24.88 27.55 9.70
C ILE A 483 -25.10 28.74 10.63
N ALA A 484 -24.08 29.58 10.84
CA ALA A 484 -24.20 30.75 11.70
C ALA A 484 -25.24 31.75 11.16
N ALA A 485 -25.28 31.95 9.84
CA ALA A 485 -26.25 32.77 9.13
C ALA A 485 -27.69 32.33 9.46
N GLY A 486 -28.01 31.05 9.28
CA GLY A 486 -29.35 30.54 9.54
C GLY A 486 -29.72 30.49 11.04
N LEU A 487 -28.77 30.21 11.93
CA LEU A 487 -29.06 30.08 13.36
C LEU A 487 -29.16 31.42 14.09
N PHE A 488 -28.28 32.37 13.77
CA PHE A 488 -28.09 33.60 14.56
C PHE A 488 -28.49 34.89 13.84
N PHE A 489 -28.47 34.94 12.51
CA PHE A 489 -28.64 36.19 11.74
C PHE A 489 -29.94 36.25 10.94
N ALA A 490 -30.41 35.13 10.39
CA ALA A 490 -31.68 35.06 9.70
C ALA A 490 -32.84 35.15 10.70
N VAL A 491 -33.88 35.91 10.33
CA VAL A 491 -35.13 35.94 11.09
C VAL A 491 -35.82 34.58 10.89
N PRO A 492 -36.20 33.87 11.98
CA PRO A 492 -36.94 32.62 11.86
C PRO A 492 -38.21 32.84 11.05
N ALA A 493 -38.58 31.85 10.22
CA ALA A 493 -39.89 31.89 9.57
C ALA A 493 -40.97 32.01 10.66
N SER A 494 -41.93 32.92 10.49
CA SER A 494 -43.11 32.90 11.37
C SER A 494 -43.89 31.63 11.07
N ASP A 495 -44.28 30.88 12.09
CA ASP A 495 -45.25 29.79 11.98
C ASP A 495 -46.58 30.35 11.47
N ALA A 496 -46.71 30.57 10.17
CA ALA A 496 -48.00 30.70 9.55
C ALA A 496 -48.66 29.34 9.75
N ALA A 497 -49.69 29.29 10.60
CA ALA A 497 -50.42 28.08 10.92
C ALA A 497 -50.93 27.43 9.62
N VAL A 498 -50.15 26.50 9.07
CA VAL A 498 -50.62 25.58 8.04
C VAL A 498 -51.58 24.66 8.78
N PRO A 499 -52.85 24.53 8.34
CA PRO A 499 -53.76 23.57 8.94
C PRO A 499 -53.07 22.21 8.88
N SER A 500 -53.03 21.49 10.01
CA SER A 500 -52.56 20.11 10.03
C SER A 500 -53.55 19.27 9.22
N GLU A 501 -53.42 19.28 7.90
CA GLU A 501 -54.08 18.31 7.07
C GLU A 501 -53.48 16.97 7.42
N ASN A 502 -54.27 16.22 8.19
CA ASN A 502 -54.19 14.81 8.47
C ASN A 502 -52.77 14.22 8.39
N SER A 503 -52.25 13.85 9.55
CA SER A 503 -51.46 12.64 9.71
C SER A 503 -52.24 11.43 9.19
N ALA A 504 -52.46 11.36 7.88
CA ALA A 504 -52.70 10.11 7.19
C ALA A 504 -51.43 9.30 7.48
N GLY A 505 -51.59 8.24 8.26
CA GLY A 505 -50.50 7.30 8.47
C GLY A 505 -49.88 6.99 7.11
N LEU A 506 -48.55 6.96 7.05
CA LEU A 506 -47.84 6.57 5.83
C LEU A 506 -48.45 5.24 5.36
N ASP A 507 -49.27 5.29 4.31
CA ASP A 507 -49.63 4.08 3.59
C ASP A 507 -48.31 3.36 3.25
N LEU A 508 -48.33 2.03 3.19
CA LEU A 508 -47.12 1.24 2.99
C LEU A 508 -46.34 1.75 1.77
N THR A 509 -47.05 2.19 0.73
CA THR A 509 -46.51 2.83 -0.47
C THR A 509 -45.76 4.14 -0.19
N GLY A 510 -46.31 4.99 0.69
CA GLY A 510 -45.69 6.25 1.11
C GLY A 510 -44.46 6.03 2.00
N LEU A 511 -44.54 5.07 2.94
CA LEU A 511 -43.41 4.67 3.79
C LEU A 511 -42.24 4.15 2.94
N LEU A 512 -42.53 3.26 1.98
CA LEU A 512 -41.52 2.69 1.09
C LEU A 512 -40.90 3.74 0.18
N ARG A 513 -41.68 4.70 -0.32
CA ARG A 513 -41.16 5.83 -1.11
C ARG A 513 -40.25 6.73 -0.28
N PHE A 514 -40.66 7.12 0.91
CA PHE A 514 -39.86 7.95 1.82
C PHE A 514 -38.56 7.25 2.22
N ALA A 515 -38.63 5.98 2.65
CA ALA A 515 -37.47 5.21 3.05
C ALA A 515 -36.53 4.94 1.87
N GLY A 516 -37.04 4.55 0.71
CA GLY A 516 -36.23 4.22 -0.46
C GLY A 516 -35.56 5.44 -1.10
N LEU A 517 -36.36 6.47 -1.44
CA LEU A 517 -35.86 7.66 -2.12
C LEU A 517 -35.10 8.58 -1.15
N GLY A 518 -35.62 8.78 0.06
CA GLY A 518 -34.98 9.64 1.06
C GLY A 518 -33.59 9.11 1.45
N VAL A 519 -33.46 7.81 1.73
CA VAL A 519 -32.14 7.21 2.01
C VAL A 519 -31.25 7.29 0.78
N ALA A 520 -31.74 7.03 -0.45
CA ALA A 520 -30.89 7.11 -1.65
C ALA A 520 -30.30 8.51 -1.87
N ILE A 521 -31.11 9.57 -1.74
CA ILE A 521 -30.68 10.97 -1.93
C ILE A 521 -29.65 11.36 -0.86
N VAL A 522 -29.94 11.05 0.41
CA VAL A 522 -29.09 11.45 1.53
C VAL A 522 -27.80 10.62 1.59
N PHE A 523 -27.89 9.31 1.34
CA PHE A 523 -26.74 8.42 1.36
C PHE A 523 -25.70 8.81 0.30
N PHE A 524 -26.14 9.28 -0.88
CA PHE A 524 -25.24 9.85 -1.89
C PHE A 524 -24.43 11.04 -1.35
N THR A 525 -25.00 11.87 -0.47
CA THR A 525 -24.31 13.02 0.12
C THR A 525 -23.30 12.64 1.20
N TYR A 526 -23.37 11.40 1.70
CA TYR A 526 -22.38 10.81 2.57
C TYR A 526 -21.24 10.10 1.82
N ASP A 527 -21.31 9.97 0.49
CA ASP A 527 -20.29 9.27 -0.29
C ASP A 527 -18.92 9.97 -0.24
N GLY A 528 -17.83 9.21 -0.46
CA GLY A 528 -16.46 9.73 -0.48
C GLY A 528 -15.60 9.42 0.76
N TRP A 529 -16.19 8.89 1.84
CA TRP A 529 -15.46 8.44 3.03
C TRP A 529 -14.49 7.28 2.72
N ILE A 530 -14.88 6.47 1.75
CA ILE A 530 -14.20 5.24 1.34
C ILE A 530 -12.82 5.53 0.73
N ASP A 531 -12.67 6.69 0.11
CA ASP A 531 -11.45 7.14 -0.58
C ASP A 531 -10.27 7.33 0.38
N ALA A 532 -10.54 7.58 1.66
CA ALA A 532 -9.49 7.69 2.67
C ALA A 532 -8.71 6.38 2.85
N THR A 533 -9.21 5.24 2.38
CA THR A 533 -8.44 3.98 2.35
C THR A 533 -7.34 3.95 1.30
N HIS A 534 -7.39 4.80 0.27
CA HIS A 534 -6.32 4.87 -0.73
C HIS A 534 -4.99 5.29 -0.12
N ILE A 535 -5.03 6.07 0.97
CA ILE A 535 -3.86 6.51 1.72
C ILE A 535 -3.62 5.69 2.99
N ALA A 536 -4.33 4.58 3.20
CA ALA A 536 -4.20 3.77 4.42
C ALA A 536 -2.76 3.25 4.64
N GLY A 537 -2.02 3.00 3.54
CA GLY A 537 -0.61 2.59 3.59
C GLY A 537 0.36 3.70 4.04
N GLU A 538 -0.07 4.96 4.05
CA GLU A 538 0.72 6.14 4.47
C GLU A 538 0.45 6.55 5.93
N VAL A 539 -0.40 5.80 6.64
CA VAL A 539 -0.88 6.16 7.98
C VAL A 539 0.05 5.67 9.07
N ARG A 540 0.44 6.58 9.97
CA ARG A 540 1.22 6.24 11.15
C ARG A 540 0.37 5.46 12.16
N ASN A 541 0.84 4.29 12.59
CA ASN A 541 0.11 3.38 13.50
C ASN A 541 -1.33 3.06 13.02
N PRO A 542 -1.49 2.44 11.83
CA PRO A 542 -2.78 2.29 11.17
C PRO A 542 -3.81 1.57 12.06
N ASP A 543 -3.38 0.59 12.87
CA ASP A 543 -4.22 -0.18 13.80
C ASP A 543 -5.07 0.67 14.78
N ARG A 544 -4.60 1.87 15.12
CA ARG A 544 -5.28 2.77 16.07
C ARG A 544 -5.71 4.07 15.43
N THR A 545 -4.84 4.64 14.61
CA THR A 545 -5.05 5.95 14.01
C THR A 545 -6.16 5.90 12.97
N PHE A 546 -6.16 4.86 12.13
CA PHE A 546 -7.08 4.78 10.99
C PHE A 546 -8.54 4.58 11.42
N PRO A 547 -8.89 3.61 12.31
CA PRO A 547 -10.26 3.46 12.79
C PRO A 547 -10.79 4.69 13.52
N ARG A 548 -9.96 5.34 14.34
CA ARG A 548 -10.35 6.55 15.07
C ARG A 548 -10.59 7.73 14.13
N ALA A 549 -9.70 7.94 13.17
CA ALA A 549 -9.84 9.02 12.19
C ALA A 549 -11.08 8.83 11.31
N MET A 550 -11.33 7.59 10.85
CA MET A 550 -12.49 7.29 10.02
C MET A 550 -13.81 7.50 10.79
N GLY A 551 -13.90 6.96 12.01
CA GLY A 551 -15.07 7.13 12.86
C GLY A 551 -15.32 8.59 13.24
N LEU A 552 -14.27 9.31 13.66
CA LEU A 552 -14.36 10.73 14.00
C LEU A 552 -14.77 11.58 12.80
N GLY A 553 -14.23 11.28 11.62
CA GLY A 553 -14.58 11.97 10.37
C GLY A 553 -16.06 11.84 10.05
N VAL A 554 -16.59 10.61 10.03
CA VAL A 554 -18.01 10.36 9.75
C VAL A 554 -18.92 11.01 10.79
N VAL A 555 -18.62 10.88 12.08
CA VAL A 555 -19.40 11.52 13.15
C VAL A 555 -19.40 13.05 12.99
N THR A 556 -18.26 13.65 12.67
CA THR A 556 -18.14 15.10 12.44
C THR A 556 -19.00 15.55 11.28
N ILE A 557 -18.97 14.82 10.15
CA ILE A 557 -19.80 15.12 8.97
C ILE A 557 -21.28 15.03 9.33
N THR A 558 -21.71 13.97 10.03
CA THR A 558 -23.12 13.82 10.44
C THR A 558 -23.59 14.98 11.29
N ILE A 559 -22.77 15.43 12.26
CA ILE A 559 -23.10 16.60 13.08
C ILE A 559 -23.23 17.86 12.21
N ILE A 560 -22.28 18.12 11.31
CA ILE A 560 -22.33 19.28 10.41
C ILE A 560 -23.60 19.24 9.56
N TYR A 561 -23.93 18.09 8.98
CA TYR A 561 -25.11 17.95 8.13
C TYR A 561 -26.42 18.16 8.91
N LEU A 562 -26.52 17.65 10.13
CA LEU A 562 -27.68 17.91 10.99
C LEU A 562 -27.78 19.40 11.35
N LEU A 563 -26.67 20.08 11.63
CA LEU A 563 -26.64 21.52 11.91
C LEU A 563 -27.05 22.35 10.69
N VAL A 564 -26.64 21.97 9.48
CA VAL A 564 -27.09 22.64 8.25
C VAL A 564 -28.60 22.48 8.07
N ASN A 565 -29.13 21.27 8.23
CA ASN A 565 -30.59 21.05 8.12
C ASN A 565 -31.36 21.81 9.20
N LEU A 566 -30.81 21.93 10.41
CA LEU A 566 -31.37 22.77 11.47
C LEU A 566 -31.39 24.24 11.08
N ALA A 567 -30.29 24.77 10.54
CA ALA A 567 -30.22 26.15 10.06
C ALA A 567 -31.21 26.39 8.90
N PHE A 568 -31.40 25.41 8.01
CA PHE A 568 -32.32 25.52 6.88
C PHE A 568 -33.77 25.53 7.33
N LEU A 569 -34.20 24.52 8.09
CA LEU A 569 -35.60 24.39 8.54
C LEU A 569 -36.05 25.52 9.46
N ARG A 570 -35.11 26.14 10.21
CA ARG A 570 -35.40 27.34 11.02
C ARG A 570 -35.83 28.55 10.18
N VAL A 571 -35.34 28.64 8.95
CA VAL A 571 -35.49 29.83 8.09
C VAL A 571 -36.45 29.57 6.94
N VAL A 572 -36.47 28.35 6.42
CA VAL A 572 -37.29 27.92 5.28
C VAL A 572 -38.17 26.76 5.73
N PRO A 573 -39.49 26.99 5.93
CA PRO A 573 -40.43 25.94 6.27
C PRO A 573 -40.37 24.76 5.28
N LEU A 574 -40.68 23.56 5.76
CA LEU A 574 -40.59 22.32 4.95
C LEU A 574 -41.35 22.42 3.61
N HIS A 575 -42.53 23.03 3.61
CA HIS A 575 -43.34 23.28 2.41
C HIS A 575 -42.60 24.17 1.37
N ASP A 576 -41.88 25.19 1.82
CA ASP A 576 -41.14 26.09 0.93
C ASP A 576 -39.89 25.41 0.37
N MET A 577 -39.26 24.53 1.17
CA MET A 577 -38.19 23.66 0.69
C MET A 577 -38.68 22.69 -0.39
N GLN A 578 -39.92 22.17 -0.26
CA GLN A 578 -40.54 21.30 -1.27
C GLN A 578 -40.81 22.03 -2.58
N ALA A 579 -41.26 23.28 -2.50
CA ALA A 579 -41.54 24.11 -3.67
C ALA A 579 -40.25 24.53 -4.39
N ASN A 580 -39.17 24.81 -3.65
CA ASN A 580 -37.91 25.34 -4.18
C ASN A 580 -36.67 24.55 -3.72
N PRO A 581 -36.56 23.25 -4.05
CA PRO A 581 -35.55 22.35 -3.49
C PRO A 581 -34.11 22.77 -3.81
N GLY A 582 -33.86 23.33 -5.00
CA GLY A 582 -32.53 23.77 -5.42
C GLY A 582 -32.08 25.12 -4.85
N ALA A 583 -32.96 25.85 -4.16
CA ALA A 583 -32.70 27.22 -3.71
C ALA A 583 -32.61 27.37 -2.19
N VAL A 584 -32.73 26.29 -1.41
CA VAL A 584 -32.80 26.38 0.06
C VAL A 584 -31.60 27.13 0.64
N ALA A 585 -30.38 26.78 0.22
CA ALA A 585 -29.16 27.44 0.71
C ALA A 585 -29.11 28.94 0.35
N SER A 586 -29.57 29.32 -0.86
CA SER A 586 -29.61 30.72 -1.29
C SER A 586 -30.68 31.53 -0.58
N ILE A 587 -31.84 30.94 -0.30
CA ILE A 587 -32.91 31.55 0.50
C ILE A 587 -32.41 31.83 1.93
N VAL A 588 -31.76 30.85 2.58
CA VAL A 588 -31.21 31.01 3.94
C VAL A 588 -30.15 32.12 3.98
N ALA A 589 -29.23 32.14 3.01
CA ALA A 589 -28.20 33.16 2.95
C ALA A 589 -28.78 34.56 2.65
N SER A 590 -29.81 34.63 1.80
CA SER A 590 -30.53 35.88 1.51
C SER A 590 -31.27 36.41 2.74
N ALA A 591 -31.91 35.53 3.50
CA ALA A 591 -32.60 35.91 4.74
C ALA A 591 -31.65 36.50 5.81
N ALA A 592 -30.37 36.09 5.81
CA ALA A 592 -29.37 36.60 6.75
C ALA A 592 -28.64 37.87 6.26
N PHE A 593 -28.31 37.94 4.96
CA PHE A 593 -27.40 38.96 4.43
C PHE A 593 -27.89 39.65 3.14
N GLY A 594 -29.16 39.47 2.77
CA GLY A 594 -29.74 40.01 1.53
C GLY A 594 -29.12 39.42 0.26
N ASP A 595 -29.23 40.13 -0.86
CA ASP A 595 -28.77 39.66 -2.19
C ASP A 595 -27.27 39.30 -2.22
N ILE A 596 -26.46 40.01 -1.41
CA ILE A 596 -25.03 39.72 -1.25
C ILE A 596 -24.84 38.31 -0.66
N GLY A 597 -25.68 37.92 0.31
CA GLY A 597 -25.68 36.58 0.88
C GLY A 597 -25.99 35.50 -0.16
N ALA A 598 -27.03 35.71 -0.97
CA ALA A 598 -27.41 34.79 -2.04
C ALA A 598 -26.30 34.59 -3.09
N THR A 599 -25.60 35.68 -3.46
CA THR A 599 -24.46 35.57 -4.37
C THR A 599 -23.27 34.89 -3.71
N ALA A 600 -22.97 35.22 -2.46
CA ALA A 600 -21.86 34.65 -1.71
C ALA A 600 -22.00 33.13 -1.54
N ILE A 601 -23.20 32.62 -1.26
CA ILE A 601 -23.42 31.18 -1.15
C ILE A 601 -23.31 30.47 -2.50
N ASN A 602 -23.76 31.07 -3.60
CA ASN A 602 -23.56 30.50 -4.95
C ASN A 602 -22.07 30.39 -5.29
N VAL A 603 -21.26 31.40 -4.96
CA VAL A 603 -19.80 31.37 -5.11
C VAL A 603 -19.17 30.31 -4.21
N LEU A 604 -19.64 30.18 -2.97
CA LEU A 604 -19.16 29.14 -2.05
C LEU A 604 -19.46 27.73 -2.57
N MET A 605 -20.67 27.48 -3.05
CA MET A 605 -21.05 26.20 -3.65
C MET A 605 -20.15 25.86 -4.84
N TRP A 606 -19.88 26.85 -5.69
CA TRP A 606 -18.98 26.73 -6.83
C TRP A 606 -17.55 26.38 -6.42
N ILE A 607 -16.97 27.06 -5.42
CA ILE A 607 -15.65 26.75 -4.84
C ILE A 607 -15.62 25.35 -4.21
N SER A 608 -16.69 24.96 -3.50
CA SER A 608 -16.79 23.64 -2.85
C SER A 608 -16.73 22.52 -3.89
N ILE A 609 -17.49 22.66 -4.98
CA ILE A 609 -17.49 21.71 -6.10
C ILE A 609 -16.14 21.67 -6.82
N PHE A 610 -15.50 22.82 -6.99
CA PHE A 610 -14.13 22.88 -7.52
C PHE A 610 -13.15 22.10 -6.65
N GLY A 611 -13.23 22.25 -5.33
CA GLY A 611 -12.43 21.47 -4.37
C GLY A 611 -12.71 19.97 -4.39
N ALA A 612 -13.96 19.56 -4.57
CA ALA A 612 -14.32 18.15 -4.70
C ALA A 612 -13.73 17.54 -6.00
N LEU A 613 -13.82 18.27 -7.11
CA LEU A 613 -13.23 17.87 -8.39
C LEU A 613 -11.71 17.70 -8.29
N GLY A 614 -11.03 18.66 -7.64
CA GLY A 614 -9.60 18.59 -7.39
C GLY A 614 -9.18 17.39 -6.55
N GLY A 615 -9.97 17.08 -5.52
CA GLY A 615 -9.77 15.90 -4.68
C GLY A 615 -9.80 14.60 -5.49
N LEU A 616 -10.83 14.41 -6.33
CA LEU A 616 -10.96 13.21 -7.18
C LEU A 616 -9.81 13.07 -8.18
N ILE A 617 -9.43 14.16 -8.87
CA ILE A 617 -8.34 14.13 -9.85
C ILE A 617 -6.98 13.95 -9.16
N MET A 618 -6.86 14.28 -7.88
CA MET A 618 -5.69 13.94 -7.09
C MET A 618 -5.67 12.46 -6.71
N THR A 619 -6.76 11.88 -6.20
CA THR A 619 -6.72 10.52 -5.64
C THR A 619 -6.81 9.41 -6.70
N LEU A 620 -7.72 9.54 -7.69
CA LEU A 620 -8.04 8.48 -8.66
C LEU A 620 -6.86 8.01 -9.54
N PRO A 621 -5.95 8.89 -10.02
CA PRO A 621 -4.83 8.46 -10.84
C PRO A 621 -3.91 7.45 -10.15
N ARG A 622 -3.76 7.53 -8.82
CA ARG A 622 -2.92 6.60 -8.04
C ARG A 622 -3.53 5.20 -8.02
N LEU A 623 -4.86 5.11 -7.89
CA LEU A 623 -5.60 3.85 -7.98
C LEU A 623 -5.50 3.24 -9.39
N CYS A 624 -5.66 4.07 -10.42
CA CYS A 624 -5.56 3.64 -11.82
C CYS A 624 -4.13 3.16 -12.16
N TYR A 625 -3.11 3.88 -11.67
CA TYR A 625 -1.70 3.49 -11.80
C TYR A 625 -1.41 2.15 -11.13
N ALA A 626 -1.79 1.98 -9.86
CA ALA A 626 -1.55 0.75 -9.12
C ALA A 626 -2.20 -0.45 -9.82
N THR A 627 -3.47 -0.31 -10.20
CA THR A 627 -4.19 -1.33 -10.95
C THR A 627 -3.51 -1.63 -12.28
N ALA A 628 -3.14 -0.61 -13.06
CA ALA A 628 -2.52 -0.82 -14.37
C ALA A 628 -1.13 -1.49 -14.26
N SER A 629 -0.34 -1.11 -13.25
CA SER A 629 1.02 -1.62 -13.03
C SER A 629 1.07 -3.13 -12.83
N ASP A 630 0.07 -3.71 -12.15
CA ASP A 630 -0.07 -5.16 -11.93
C ASP A 630 -0.28 -5.95 -13.25
N TYR A 631 -0.74 -5.29 -14.32
CA TYR A 631 -1.01 -5.93 -15.61
C TYR A 631 0.01 -5.58 -16.70
N VAL A 632 0.98 -4.69 -16.45
CA VAL A 632 1.99 -4.28 -17.43
C VAL A 632 2.81 -5.47 -17.93
N GLU A 633 3.32 -6.29 -17.01
CA GLU A 633 4.15 -7.45 -17.36
C GLU A 633 3.33 -8.53 -18.08
N ARG A 634 2.10 -8.80 -17.59
CA ARG A 634 1.19 -9.80 -18.16
C ARG A 634 0.70 -9.48 -19.57
N THR A 635 0.69 -8.20 -19.91
CA THR A 635 0.24 -7.72 -21.23
C THR A 635 1.41 -7.37 -22.15
N ALA A 636 2.65 -7.62 -21.71
CA ALA A 636 3.84 -7.45 -22.54
C ALA A 636 3.71 -8.26 -23.84
N GLY A 637 4.04 -7.65 -24.99
CA GLY A 637 3.88 -8.27 -26.31
C GLY A 637 2.47 -8.26 -26.92
N THR A 638 1.44 -7.78 -26.21
CA THR A 638 0.07 -7.65 -26.77
C THR A 638 -0.25 -6.23 -27.20
N GLY A 639 -1.25 -6.05 -28.08
CA GLY A 639 -1.75 -4.73 -28.50
C GLY A 639 -2.31 -3.89 -27.33
N ILE A 640 -2.85 -4.54 -26.29
CA ILE A 640 -3.38 -3.87 -25.10
C ILE A 640 -2.27 -3.46 -24.12
N GLY A 641 -1.10 -4.11 -24.19
CA GLY A 641 0.03 -3.82 -23.31
C GLY A 641 0.58 -2.41 -23.45
N ALA A 642 0.43 -1.78 -24.62
CA ALA A 642 0.78 -0.38 -24.80
C ALA A 642 -0.12 0.55 -23.96
N ALA A 643 -1.41 0.24 -23.85
CA ALA A 643 -2.35 1.01 -23.03
C ALA A 643 -2.03 0.87 -21.53
N PHE A 644 -1.80 -0.34 -21.04
CA PHE A 644 -1.40 -0.56 -19.64
C PHE A 644 -0.06 0.10 -19.30
N ARG A 645 0.94 0.00 -20.18
CA ARG A 645 2.22 0.74 -20.02
C ARG A 645 2.03 2.24 -20.01
N GLY A 646 1.16 2.76 -20.88
CA GLY A 646 0.83 4.17 -20.95
C GLY A 646 0.18 4.67 -19.66
N ILE A 647 -0.82 3.95 -19.13
CA ILE A 647 -1.49 4.30 -17.86
C ILE A 647 -0.53 4.17 -16.68
N ALA A 648 0.32 3.14 -16.67
CA ALA A 648 1.32 2.91 -15.63
C ALA A 648 2.57 3.83 -15.74
N TYR A 649 2.60 4.78 -16.68
CA TYR A 649 3.74 5.68 -16.83
C TYR A 649 3.85 6.69 -15.67
N VAL A 650 5.05 6.76 -15.08
CA VAL A 650 5.43 7.73 -14.05
C VAL A 650 6.41 8.74 -14.63
N SER A 651 6.17 10.03 -14.42
CA SER A 651 7.09 11.07 -14.87
C SER A 651 8.37 11.06 -14.03
N PRO A 652 9.58 10.97 -14.62
CA PRO A 652 10.84 11.02 -13.88
C PRO A 652 11.07 12.37 -13.18
N LYS A 653 10.49 13.46 -13.70
CA LYS A 653 10.72 14.82 -13.20
C LYS A 653 9.83 15.21 -12.02
N SER A 654 8.57 14.79 -12.03
CA SER A 654 7.59 15.13 -10.98
C SER A 654 7.25 13.97 -10.05
N SER A 655 7.69 12.75 -10.37
CA SER A 655 7.37 11.51 -9.63
C SER A 655 5.86 11.26 -9.49
N VAL A 656 5.06 11.81 -10.39
CA VAL A 656 3.59 11.64 -10.46
C VAL A 656 3.25 10.56 -11.50
N PRO A 657 2.21 9.73 -11.28
CA PRO A 657 1.66 8.83 -12.30
C PRO A 657 0.98 9.64 -13.43
N ALA A 658 1.80 10.22 -14.30
CA ALA A 658 1.37 11.12 -15.35
C ALA A 658 0.45 10.43 -16.36
N GLY A 659 0.75 9.17 -16.69
CA GLY A 659 -0.07 8.34 -17.58
C GLY A 659 -1.50 8.19 -17.10
N ALA A 660 -1.65 7.72 -15.85
CA ALA A 660 -2.96 7.57 -15.22
C ALA A 660 -3.69 8.90 -15.02
N THR A 661 -2.98 9.98 -14.73
CA THR A 661 -3.57 11.32 -14.55
C THR A 661 -4.22 11.81 -15.85
N ILE A 662 -3.50 11.68 -16.97
CA ILE A 662 -4.01 12.03 -18.30
C ILE A 662 -5.18 11.12 -18.68
N PHE A 663 -5.05 9.81 -18.45
CA PHE A 663 -6.12 8.86 -18.74
C PHE A 663 -7.42 9.20 -18.01
N VAL A 664 -7.37 9.42 -16.69
CA VAL A 664 -8.54 9.80 -15.88
C VAL A 664 -9.16 11.10 -16.40
N GLY A 665 -8.34 12.12 -16.70
CA GLY A 665 -8.83 13.38 -17.25
C GLY A 665 -9.54 13.23 -18.60
N VAL A 666 -8.94 12.49 -19.53
CA VAL A 666 -9.51 12.24 -20.85
C VAL A 666 -10.80 11.41 -20.75
N ALA A 667 -10.79 10.34 -19.96
CA ALA A 667 -11.96 9.49 -19.74
C ALA A 667 -13.10 10.28 -19.08
N ALA A 668 -12.80 11.17 -18.13
CA ALA A 668 -13.79 12.03 -17.49
C ALA A 668 -14.38 13.06 -18.47
N ILE A 669 -13.56 13.68 -19.32
CA ILE A 669 -14.07 14.60 -20.35
C ILE A 669 -14.96 13.85 -21.35
N ALA A 670 -14.57 12.64 -21.76
CA ALA A 670 -15.39 11.80 -22.63
C ALA A 670 -16.74 11.44 -21.97
N ALA A 671 -16.71 11.05 -20.70
CA ALA A 671 -17.93 10.76 -19.93
C ALA A 671 -18.81 12.01 -19.79
N LEU A 672 -18.23 13.18 -19.49
CA LEU A 672 -18.96 14.45 -19.41
C LEU A 672 -19.70 14.76 -20.72
N LEU A 673 -19.01 14.62 -21.86
CA LEU A 673 -19.58 14.88 -23.19
C LEU A 673 -20.66 13.86 -23.55
N PHE A 674 -20.49 12.60 -23.17
CA PHE A 674 -21.44 11.53 -23.49
C PHE A 674 -22.73 11.62 -22.66
N PHE A 675 -22.61 11.80 -21.34
CA PHE A 675 -23.77 11.81 -20.46
C PHE A 675 -24.50 13.15 -20.46
N GLY A 676 -23.77 14.28 -20.49
CA GLY A 676 -24.31 15.64 -20.58
C GLY A 676 -25.22 16.09 -19.43
N SER A 677 -25.50 15.22 -18.46
CA SER A 677 -26.43 15.47 -17.34
C SER A 677 -25.93 14.80 -16.07
N PHE A 678 -25.98 15.53 -14.96
CA PHE A 678 -25.60 15.04 -13.64
C PHE A 678 -26.43 13.83 -13.19
N SER A 679 -27.75 13.84 -13.41
CA SER A 679 -28.63 12.74 -12.99
C SER A 679 -28.33 11.42 -13.71
N ARG A 680 -28.07 11.48 -15.01
CA ARG A 680 -27.75 10.29 -15.82
C ARG A 680 -26.43 9.66 -15.42
N ILE A 681 -25.40 10.47 -15.21
CA ILE A 681 -24.07 9.96 -14.85
C ILE A 681 -24.05 9.41 -13.41
N VAL A 682 -24.75 10.06 -12.48
CA VAL A 682 -24.92 9.53 -11.11
C VAL A 682 -25.62 8.18 -11.16
N SER A 683 -26.73 8.06 -11.89
CA SER A 683 -27.48 6.80 -12.01
C SER A 683 -26.64 5.68 -12.62
N PHE A 684 -25.80 6.00 -13.60
CA PHE A 684 -24.88 5.06 -14.25
C PHE A 684 -23.75 4.57 -13.31
N VAL A 685 -23.18 5.46 -12.49
CA VAL A 685 -22.03 5.16 -11.62
C VAL A 685 -22.42 4.56 -10.26
N LEU A 686 -23.55 5.00 -9.71
CA LEU A 686 -23.95 4.72 -8.33
C LEU A 686 -24.06 3.22 -8.05
N VAL A 687 -24.72 2.47 -8.93
CA VAL A 687 -24.97 1.04 -8.72
C VAL A 687 -23.67 0.21 -8.74
N PRO A 688 -22.81 0.29 -9.77
CA PRO A 688 -21.51 -0.39 -9.74
C PRO A 688 -20.65 -0.03 -8.53
N LEU A 689 -20.60 1.25 -8.15
CA LEU A 689 -19.80 1.73 -7.03
C LEU A 689 -20.29 1.17 -5.68
N GLN A 690 -21.60 1.26 -5.44
CA GLN A 690 -22.19 0.78 -4.18
C GLN A 690 -22.21 -0.75 -4.10
N ALA A 691 -22.35 -1.46 -5.22
CA ALA A 691 -22.20 -2.91 -5.28
C ALA A 691 -20.78 -3.35 -4.89
N LEU A 692 -19.74 -2.67 -5.39
CA LEU A 692 -18.37 -2.93 -4.98
C LEU A 692 -18.12 -2.62 -3.50
N SER A 693 -18.70 -1.52 -3.00
CA SER A 693 -18.60 -1.16 -1.58
C SER A 693 -19.24 -2.22 -0.69
N MET A 694 -20.42 -2.72 -1.07
CA MET A 694 -21.09 -3.83 -0.39
C MET A 694 -20.25 -5.12 -0.41
N LEU A 695 -19.71 -5.50 -1.58
CA LEU A 695 -18.83 -6.67 -1.72
C LEU A 695 -17.55 -6.54 -0.90
N MET A 696 -16.98 -5.34 -0.83
CA MET A 696 -15.81 -5.10 -0.01
C MET A 696 -16.15 -5.29 1.47
N ILE A 697 -17.22 -4.69 1.96
CA ILE A 697 -17.63 -4.84 3.37
C ILE A 697 -17.94 -6.31 3.69
N SER A 698 -18.52 -7.08 2.77
CA SER A 698 -18.79 -8.51 2.98
C SER A 698 -17.53 -9.38 3.11
N THR A 699 -16.37 -8.92 2.65
CA THR A 699 -15.10 -9.66 2.82
C THR A 699 -14.73 -9.86 4.29
N ILE A 700 -15.21 -9.01 5.21
CA ILE A 700 -14.86 -9.09 6.64
C ILE A 700 -15.26 -10.44 7.25
N PHE A 701 -16.35 -11.04 6.77
CA PHE A 701 -16.83 -12.34 7.25
C PHE A 701 -15.87 -13.48 6.89
N ILE A 702 -15.06 -13.31 5.84
CA ILE A 702 -14.08 -14.30 5.38
C ILE A 702 -12.70 -14.00 5.96
N LEU A 703 -12.29 -12.73 5.94
CA LEU A 703 -10.92 -12.33 6.27
C LEU A 703 -10.66 -12.23 7.77
N ARG A 704 -11.63 -11.79 8.58
CA ARG A 704 -11.45 -11.69 10.03
C ARG A 704 -11.09 -13.03 10.67
N PRO A 705 -11.79 -14.15 10.41
CA PRO A 705 -11.39 -15.44 10.96
C PRO A 705 -10.02 -15.94 10.49
N ARG A 706 -9.58 -15.52 9.29
CA ARG A 706 -8.34 -15.99 8.66
C ARG A 706 -7.10 -15.20 9.08
N LEU A 707 -7.24 -13.88 9.25
CA LEU A 707 -6.11 -12.95 9.32
C LEU A 707 -6.04 -12.15 10.63
N ALA A 708 -7.10 -12.13 11.44
CA ALA A 708 -7.13 -11.29 12.64
C ALA A 708 -6.12 -11.75 13.70
N THR A 709 -5.33 -10.81 14.22
CA THR A 709 -4.41 -11.03 15.34
C THR A 709 -4.95 -10.38 16.62
N PRO A 710 -4.39 -10.66 17.82
CA PRO A 710 -4.81 -9.98 19.05
C PRO A 710 -4.63 -8.46 19.04
N ARG A 711 -3.81 -7.92 18.13
CA ARG A 711 -3.54 -6.47 18.00
C ARG A 711 -4.43 -5.77 16.98
N THR A 712 -5.12 -6.52 16.12
CA THR A 712 -5.97 -5.97 15.05
C THR A 712 -7.19 -5.26 15.65
N PHE A 713 -7.51 -4.08 15.13
CA PHE A 713 -8.76 -3.40 15.47
C PHE A 713 -9.95 -4.29 15.11
N ARG A 714 -10.95 -4.37 16.00
CA ARG A 714 -12.18 -5.14 15.74
C ARG A 714 -13.35 -4.19 15.70
N THR A 715 -14.13 -4.27 14.63
CA THR A 715 -15.37 -3.52 14.47
C THR A 715 -16.30 -3.86 15.64
N PRO A 716 -16.75 -2.86 16.41
CA PRO A 716 -17.74 -3.06 17.47
C PRO A 716 -19.01 -3.69 16.90
N GLY A 717 -19.73 -4.48 17.71
CA GLY A 717 -21.03 -5.03 17.28
C GLY A 717 -20.97 -6.00 16.09
N TYR A 718 -19.80 -6.53 15.72
CA TYR A 718 -19.71 -7.66 14.78
C TYR A 718 -20.51 -8.87 15.32
N PRO A 719 -21.31 -9.57 14.48
CA PRO A 719 -21.43 -9.43 13.02
C PRO A 719 -22.49 -8.42 12.52
N TRP A 720 -23.26 -7.80 13.42
CA TRP A 720 -24.44 -7.00 13.06
C TRP A 720 -24.11 -5.71 12.34
N ILE A 721 -23.06 -4.99 12.74
CA ILE A 721 -22.67 -3.72 12.10
C ILE A 721 -22.41 -3.88 10.59
N PRO A 722 -21.51 -4.80 10.15
CA PRO A 722 -21.34 -5.07 8.71
C PRO A 722 -22.62 -5.56 8.02
N LEU A 723 -23.44 -6.36 8.70
CA LEU A 723 -24.65 -6.92 8.12
C LEU A 723 -25.70 -5.83 7.82
N ILE A 724 -25.90 -4.89 8.75
CA ILE A 724 -26.83 -3.77 8.56
C ILE A 724 -26.39 -2.91 7.37
N TYR A 725 -25.09 -2.62 7.25
CA TYR A 725 -24.57 -1.89 6.08
C TYR A 725 -24.91 -2.62 4.78
N ILE A 726 -24.64 -3.92 4.70
CA ILE A 726 -24.91 -4.73 3.50
C ILE A 726 -26.40 -4.75 3.16
N VAL A 727 -27.28 -4.89 4.16
CA VAL A 727 -28.73 -4.91 3.94
C VAL A 727 -29.23 -3.57 3.42
N VAL A 728 -28.81 -2.46 4.02
CA VAL A 728 -29.24 -1.12 3.60
C VAL A 728 -28.73 -0.80 2.20
N VAL A 729 -27.45 -1.04 1.91
CA VAL A 729 -26.88 -0.82 0.58
C VAL A 729 -27.52 -1.75 -0.45
N GLY A 730 -27.78 -3.01 -0.10
CA GLY A 730 -28.51 -3.96 -0.94
C GLY A 730 -29.91 -3.45 -1.31
N ALA A 731 -30.66 -2.91 -0.34
CA ALA A 731 -31.97 -2.32 -0.58
C ALA A 731 -31.89 -1.08 -1.51
N LEU A 732 -30.86 -0.24 -1.34
CA LEU A 732 -30.60 0.89 -2.24
C LEU A 732 -30.31 0.45 -3.67
N LEU A 733 -29.52 -0.61 -3.85
CA LEU A 733 -29.21 -1.17 -5.17
C LEU A 733 -30.48 -1.71 -5.85
N VAL A 734 -31.33 -2.43 -5.12
CA VAL A 734 -32.63 -2.91 -5.64
C VAL A 734 -33.52 -1.73 -6.05
N SER A 735 -33.60 -0.70 -5.21
CA SER A 735 -34.34 0.53 -5.51
C SER A 735 -33.84 1.18 -6.80
N ALA A 736 -32.53 1.36 -6.96
CA ALA A 736 -31.93 1.96 -8.15
C ALA A 736 -32.25 1.19 -9.44
N VAL A 737 -32.21 -0.15 -9.39
CA VAL A 737 -32.58 -1.02 -10.53
C VAL A 737 -34.05 -0.85 -10.91
N VAL A 738 -34.96 -0.72 -9.92
CA VAL A 738 -36.40 -0.59 -10.16
C VAL A 738 -36.76 0.79 -10.72
N TYR A 739 -36.18 1.87 -10.19
CA TYR A 739 -36.55 3.23 -10.57
C TYR A 739 -35.79 3.77 -11.79
N ASN A 740 -34.56 3.34 -12.05
CA ASN A 740 -33.74 3.77 -13.19
C ASN A 740 -33.10 2.57 -13.93
N PRO A 741 -33.90 1.66 -14.50
CA PRO A 741 -33.41 0.37 -15.01
C PRO A 741 -32.43 0.51 -16.17
N LEU A 742 -32.66 1.46 -17.09
CA LEU A 742 -31.85 1.56 -18.31
C LEU A 742 -30.42 2.01 -18.02
N ASP A 743 -30.25 3.11 -17.28
CA ASP A 743 -28.91 3.62 -16.92
C ASP A 743 -28.18 2.65 -15.99
N THR A 744 -28.91 1.98 -15.09
CA THR A 744 -28.35 0.94 -14.21
C THR A 744 -27.86 -0.29 -14.99
N LEU A 745 -28.64 -0.77 -15.95
CA LEU A 745 -28.27 -1.90 -16.81
C LEU A 745 -27.06 -1.56 -17.70
N LEU A 746 -26.96 -0.33 -18.18
CA LEU A 746 -25.78 0.14 -18.91
C LEU A 746 -24.52 0.10 -18.03
N GLY A 747 -24.59 0.60 -16.79
CA GLY A 747 -23.48 0.54 -15.84
C GLY A 747 -23.05 -0.90 -15.51
N LEU A 748 -24.01 -1.79 -15.28
CA LEU A 748 -23.75 -3.21 -15.04
C LEU A 748 -23.20 -3.93 -16.28
N SER A 749 -23.70 -3.62 -17.48
CA SER A 749 -23.21 -4.24 -18.72
C SER A 749 -21.74 -3.87 -18.98
N LEU A 750 -21.36 -2.62 -18.71
CA LEU A 750 -19.97 -2.19 -18.82
C LEU A 750 -19.09 -2.85 -17.75
N ALA A 751 -19.59 -3.03 -16.52
CA ALA A 751 -18.87 -3.79 -15.49
C ALA A 751 -18.65 -5.25 -15.91
N LEU A 752 -19.65 -5.87 -16.56
CA LEU A 752 -19.55 -7.26 -17.06
C LEU A 752 -18.55 -7.43 -18.21
N THR A 753 -18.13 -6.36 -18.90
CA THR A 753 -17.01 -6.45 -19.86
C THR A 753 -15.69 -6.84 -19.20
N ALA A 754 -15.58 -6.73 -17.87
CA ALA A 754 -14.47 -7.28 -17.11
C ALA A 754 -14.33 -8.80 -17.30
N VAL A 755 -15.43 -9.54 -17.51
CA VAL A 755 -15.41 -11.01 -17.64
C VAL A 755 -14.60 -11.47 -18.85
N PRO A 756 -14.95 -11.10 -20.11
CA PRO A 756 -14.20 -11.55 -21.28
C PRO A 756 -12.74 -11.05 -21.27
N ILE A 757 -12.50 -9.84 -20.78
CA ILE A 757 -11.14 -9.29 -20.68
C ILE A 757 -10.32 -10.05 -19.64
N HIS A 758 -10.87 -10.36 -18.47
CA HIS A 758 -10.17 -11.14 -17.45
C HIS A 758 -9.81 -12.54 -17.96
N ILE A 759 -10.74 -13.21 -18.66
CA ILE A 759 -10.49 -14.52 -19.25
C ILE A 759 -9.35 -14.41 -20.28
N TYR A 760 -9.39 -13.41 -21.17
CA TYR A 760 -8.31 -13.17 -22.13
C TYR A 760 -6.96 -12.94 -21.45
N LEU A 761 -6.90 -12.06 -20.45
CA LEU A 761 -5.68 -11.76 -19.68
C LEU A 761 -5.17 -12.97 -18.90
N SER A 762 -6.06 -13.82 -18.37
CA SER A 762 -5.67 -15.04 -17.65
C SER A 762 -5.01 -16.09 -18.54
N LYS A 763 -5.32 -16.09 -19.84
CA LYS A 763 -4.72 -17.00 -20.84
C LYS A 763 -3.33 -16.54 -21.29
N LEU A 764 -3.04 -15.25 -21.22
CA LEU A 764 -1.74 -14.67 -21.58
C LEU A 764 -0.66 -14.92 -20.51
N GLY A 765 -1.05 -15.16 -19.26
CA GLY A 765 -0.14 -15.42 -18.15
C GLY A 765 0.19 -16.90 -17.90
N ARG A 766 -0.07 -17.79 -18.87
CA ARG A 766 0.30 -19.21 -18.83
C ARG A 766 1.54 -19.48 -19.66
#